data_AF-A0A6J0JHQ2-F1
#
_entry.id   AF-A0A6J0JHQ2-F1
#
_cell.length_a   1.000
_cell.length_b   1.000
_cell.length_c   1.000
_cell.angle_alpha   90.00
_cell.angle_beta   90.00
_cell.angle_gamma   90.00
#
_symmetry.space_group_name_H-M   'P 1'
#
loop_
_entity.id
_entity.type
_entity.pdbx_description
1 polymer ?
#
loop_
_entity_poly.entity_id
_entity_poly.type
_entity_poly.pdbx_seq_one_letter_code
_entity_poly.pdbx_strand_id
1 'polypeptide(L)'
;MERLRDEVNLCEVKTVNLGEAWEKFQSEASGVVVLSLQWRDLEDHLRSVKGKVEERFVELQNRSFEIEERARVVEAWEVKADGFRREVEVREEELSGLRMKQRLMKESLRETQVEIDLKGGELAQMERRRVEAETRKRELDEEIKRKTRDLTLVQDKVTECGKLLETRSLELTKTLCELDLKVEQLGHVKSEFTAEMEHLERVQTRNRELEEDIERKRKDLAEVLNKTAECGKQLEARSLELVSKEKKLQELSLDLDLKEDIAISLDNEMESKAKELEGIEKLINERSGHCESIKLLIEEVTEELASEEKRHDEMTEASRKLSVEIESKEDTVTERNKQAEEGEKKILDLNNTNEELIRQVKVRQEQVSSINEAIRECICELEAKRKQRDEVQSSITDLTVDLKSKESHLSSIEKKIQESLKDMQSTEEQQVKLKASLMEHEQGLELREKELIAREEKVNEQDQKVQLAIEELAKWVEDYEVKAKQLVALTPLDMDRPTGNSRKRGRYDGESLSQSLDHVLTSCTTGQESNYNFENLRSPDKFKTDQIWAVYSDSDKGMPRKYVQIKKIDTSPEFNIHVALLVLYRPPPNLTTHPVCCGRFKLKIGKAEVLEPSSFSHKVNAVKSSVNRYEVYPGKGEVWALYKNWNTTCSAETGEEHEIVEIVETNEQSIQAMLLTAQVFNKLLYGRCLESKTDVVDIPKTEVNRFSHQIPAFRRDRRATRSGDCEWWELDSKAVLDLNSKKP
;
A
#
# COMPACT_ATOMS: atom_id res chain seq x y z
N MET A 1 83.81 49.50 172.32
CA MET A 1 83.63 48.12 171.83
C MET A 1 82.48 48.03 170.84
N GLU A 2 81.26 48.48 171.15
CA GLU A 2 80.12 48.37 170.22
C GLU A 2 80.35 49.04 168.85
N ARG A 3 80.81 50.30 168.80
CA ARG A 3 80.98 51.05 167.53
C ARG A 3 81.87 50.37 166.47
N LEU A 4 82.78 49.47 166.87
CA LEU A 4 83.61 48.68 165.94
C LEU A 4 82.90 47.46 165.34
N ARG A 5 81.78 47.02 165.92
CA ARG A 5 80.97 45.90 165.40
C ARG A 5 80.10 46.34 164.23
N ASP A 6 79.54 47.54 164.31
CA ASP A 6 78.62 48.06 163.29
C ASP A 6 79.34 48.38 161.98
N GLU A 7 80.59 48.87 162.04
CA GLU A 7 81.44 49.14 160.87
C GLU A 7 81.86 47.85 160.14
N VAL A 8 82.13 46.75 160.87
CA VAL A 8 82.46 45.45 160.27
C VAL A 8 81.26 44.88 159.52
N ASN A 9 80.09 44.85 160.16
CA ASN A 9 78.85 44.36 159.54
C ASN A 9 78.51 45.14 158.24
N LEU A 10 78.76 46.45 158.22
CA LEU A 10 78.53 47.30 157.04
C LEU A 10 79.52 47.01 155.89
N CYS A 11 80.75 46.59 156.19
CA CYS A 11 81.73 46.18 155.18
C CYS A 11 81.38 44.81 154.56
N GLU A 12 80.90 43.84 155.34
CA GLU A 12 80.49 42.53 154.81
C GLU A 12 79.34 42.68 153.80
N VAL A 13 78.28 43.41 154.15
CA VAL A 13 77.13 43.65 153.25
C VAL A 13 77.54 44.34 151.94
N LYS A 14 78.44 45.33 151.99
CA LYS A 14 78.96 45.98 150.78
C LYS A 14 79.77 45.05 149.89
N THR A 15 80.50 44.11 150.49
CA THR A 15 81.35 43.16 149.76
C THR A 15 80.51 42.11 149.03
N VAL A 16 79.45 41.61 149.66
CA VAL A 16 78.49 40.68 149.03
C VAL A 16 77.79 41.34 147.84
N ASN A 17 77.21 42.54 148.02
CA ASN A 17 76.51 43.25 146.95
C ASN A 17 77.40 43.57 145.73
N LEU A 18 78.71 43.79 145.94
CA LEU A 18 79.67 43.99 144.85
C LEU A 18 80.02 42.68 144.12
N GLY A 19 80.05 41.55 144.83
CA GLY A 19 80.20 40.22 144.21
C GLY A 19 79.02 39.88 143.30
N GLU A 20 77.79 40.03 143.80
CA GLU A 20 76.56 39.78 143.03
C GLU A 20 76.48 40.66 141.76
N ALA A 21 76.86 41.94 141.86
CA ALA A 21 76.91 42.85 140.72
C ALA A 21 77.98 42.45 139.68
N TRP A 22 79.13 41.95 140.13
CA TRP A 22 80.21 41.51 139.24
C TRP A 22 79.88 40.21 138.50
N GLU A 23 79.34 39.19 139.19
CA GLU A 23 78.89 37.95 138.55
C GLU A 23 77.81 38.22 137.50
N LYS A 24 76.88 39.14 137.78
CA LYS A 24 75.86 39.56 136.83
C LYS A 24 76.46 40.21 135.58
N PHE A 25 77.41 41.14 135.73
CA PHE A 25 78.11 41.75 134.60
C PHE A 25 78.88 40.70 133.77
N GLN A 26 79.52 39.73 134.43
CA GLN A 26 80.24 38.65 133.77
C GLN A 26 79.31 37.67 133.03
N SER A 27 78.09 37.46 133.53
CA SER A 27 77.02 36.71 132.85
C SER A 27 76.52 37.44 131.59
N GLU A 28 76.26 38.75 131.69
CA GLU A 28 75.79 39.57 130.57
C GLU A 28 76.85 39.70 129.45
N ALA A 29 78.14 39.80 129.81
CA ALA A 29 79.25 39.81 128.85
C ALA A 29 79.35 38.51 128.02
N SER A 30 78.97 37.36 128.60
CA SER A 30 78.94 36.08 127.88
C SER A 30 77.94 36.09 126.71
N GLY A 31 76.77 36.68 126.92
CA GLY A 31 75.71 36.76 125.89
C GLY A 31 76.13 37.54 124.65
N VAL A 32 76.91 38.61 124.81
CA VAL A 32 77.40 39.45 123.69
C VAL A 32 78.39 38.67 122.80
N VAL A 33 79.24 37.82 123.39
CA VAL A 33 80.17 36.97 122.64
C VAL A 33 79.42 35.88 121.87
N VAL A 34 78.41 35.25 122.49
CA VAL A 34 77.56 34.25 121.82
C VAL A 34 76.80 34.88 120.64
N LEU A 35 76.19 36.06 120.84
CA LEU A 35 75.50 36.80 119.77
C LEU A 35 76.45 37.13 118.61
N SER A 36 77.69 37.54 118.91
CA SER A 36 78.70 37.90 117.90
C SER A 36 79.16 36.70 117.06
N LEU A 37 79.15 35.49 117.63
CA LEU A 37 79.42 34.24 116.91
C LEU A 37 78.21 33.81 116.07
N GLN A 38 77.00 33.87 116.64
CA GLN A 38 75.75 33.58 115.91
C GLN A 38 75.52 34.52 114.73
N TRP A 39 75.86 35.82 114.88
CA TRP A 39 75.77 36.79 113.79
C TRP A 39 76.73 36.46 112.64
N ARG A 40 77.95 36.00 112.95
CA ARG A 40 78.92 35.56 111.93
C ARG A 40 78.48 34.29 111.20
N ASP A 41 77.98 33.31 111.94
CA ASP A 41 77.42 32.07 111.37
C ASP A 41 76.23 32.38 110.44
N LEU A 42 75.37 33.35 110.83
CA LEU A 42 74.30 33.87 109.99
C LEU A 42 74.82 34.60 108.74
N GLU A 43 75.84 35.46 108.86
CA GLU A 43 76.46 36.15 107.71
C GLU A 43 77.09 35.16 106.73
N ASP A 44 77.81 34.15 107.21
CA ASP A 44 78.44 33.14 106.35
C ASP A 44 77.42 32.14 105.78
N HIS A 45 76.35 31.82 106.50
CA HIS A 45 75.20 31.10 105.95
C HIS A 45 74.50 31.91 104.85
N LEU A 46 74.22 33.20 105.07
CA LEU A 46 73.63 34.09 104.05
C LEU A 46 74.55 34.25 102.84
N ARG A 47 75.87 34.32 103.04
CA ARG A 47 76.89 34.32 101.98
C ARG A 47 76.87 33.01 101.18
N SER A 48 76.73 31.86 101.86
CA SER A 48 76.60 30.53 101.23
C SER A 48 75.30 30.39 100.44
N VAL A 49 74.16 30.84 100.99
CA VAL A 49 72.86 30.84 100.30
C VAL A 49 72.91 31.75 99.09
N LYS A 50 73.46 32.97 99.22
CA LYS A 50 73.65 33.89 98.09
C LYS A 50 74.47 33.24 96.97
N GLY A 51 75.63 32.66 97.28
CA GLY A 51 76.46 31.99 96.28
C GLY A 51 75.74 30.83 95.55
N LYS A 52 74.95 30.03 96.27
CA LYS A 52 74.11 28.96 95.69
C LYS A 52 72.98 29.51 94.81
N VAL A 53 72.41 30.66 95.15
CA VAL A 53 71.40 31.34 94.34
C VAL A 53 72.02 31.93 93.07
N GLU A 54 73.22 32.53 93.16
CA GLU A 54 73.98 33.02 92.00
C GLU A 54 74.40 31.87 91.06
N GLU A 55 74.87 30.75 91.62
CA GLU A 55 75.17 29.51 90.87
C GLU A 55 73.93 28.96 90.14
N ARG A 56 72.79 28.84 90.84
CA ARG A 56 71.52 28.42 90.23
C ARG A 56 70.99 29.40 89.19
N PHE A 57 71.21 30.70 89.37
CA PHE A 57 70.82 31.70 88.38
C PHE A 57 71.61 31.53 87.07
N VAL A 58 72.92 31.32 87.15
CA VAL A 58 73.77 31.03 85.98
C VAL A 58 73.39 29.69 85.33
N GLU A 59 73.10 28.64 86.11
CA GLU A 59 72.60 27.37 85.57
C GLU A 59 71.26 27.55 84.82
N LEU A 60 70.34 28.35 85.36
CA LEU A 60 69.06 28.64 84.73
C LEU A 60 69.21 29.52 83.48
N GLN A 61 70.13 30.49 83.45
CA GLN A 61 70.45 31.25 82.25
C GLN A 61 71.00 30.35 81.13
N ASN A 62 71.95 29.47 81.46
CA ASN A 62 72.50 28.50 80.50
C ASN A 62 71.43 27.56 79.96
N ARG A 63 70.54 27.04 80.83
CA ARG A 63 69.40 26.21 80.39
C ARG A 63 68.39 26.99 79.55
N SER A 64 68.14 28.26 79.86
CA SER A 64 67.27 29.12 79.05
C SER A 64 67.82 29.26 77.63
N PHE A 65 69.13 29.47 77.49
CA PHE A 65 69.81 29.55 76.20
C PHE A 65 69.79 28.20 75.44
N GLU A 66 70.02 27.07 76.13
CA GLU A 66 69.87 25.74 75.53
C GLU A 66 68.44 25.46 75.05
N ILE A 67 67.42 25.93 75.78
CA ILE A 67 66.01 25.76 75.40
C ILE A 67 65.68 26.65 74.20
N GLU A 68 66.16 27.89 74.17
CA GLU A 68 65.95 28.82 73.04
C GLU A 68 66.61 28.30 71.75
N GLU A 69 67.85 27.78 71.82
CA GLU A 69 68.52 27.21 70.65
C GLU A 69 67.81 25.92 70.17
N ARG A 70 67.29 25.10 71.09
CA ARG A 70 66.42 23.96 70.73
C ARG A 70 65.10 24.40 70.10
N ALA A 71 64.52 25.51 70.55
CA ALA A 71 63.30 26.08 69.95
C ALA A 71 63.56 26.51 68.49
N ARG A 72 64.64 27.26 68.23
CA ARG A 72 65.06 27.64 66.85
C ARG A 72 65.29 26.43 65.95
N VAL A 73 65.86 25.34 66.49
CA VAL A 73 66.00 24.07 65.76
C VAL A 73 64.65 23.43 65.46
N VAL A 74 63.70 23.43 66.40
CA VAL A 74 62.33 22.93 66.18
C VAL A 74 61.60 23.78 65.13
N GLU A 75 61.63 25.11 65.24
CA GLU A 75 61.06 26.04 64.25
C GLU A 75 61.60 25.76 62.84
N ALA A 76 62.92 25.55 62.70
CA ALA A 76 63.54 25.20 61.43
C ALA A 76 63.07 23.83 60.88
N TRP A 77 62.80 22.85 61.75
CA TRP A 77 62.20 21.58 61.36
C TRP A 77 60.71 21.70 61.02
N GLU A 78 59.94 22.56 61.68
CA GLU A 78 58.53 22.83 61.39
C GLU A 78 58.37 23.53 60.03
N VAL A 79 59.15 24.58 59.76
CA VAL A 79 59.20 25.24 58.43
C VAL A 79 59.53 24.24 57.33
N LYS A 80 60.45 23.29 57.59
CA LYS A 80 60.82 22.23 56.64
C LYS A 80 59.72 21.17 56.48
N ALA A 81 59.04 20.79 57.57
CA ALA A 81 57.92 19.86 57.54
C ALA A 81 56.73 20.44 56.76
N ASP A 82 56.44 21.73 56.92
CA ASP A 82 55.45 22.46 56.13
C ASP A 82 55.88 22.66 54.68
N GLY A 83 57.18 22.76 54.39
CA GLY A 83 57.71 22.66 53.03
C GLY A 83 57.32 21.33 52.38
N PHE A 84 57.61 20.22 53.04
CA PHE A 84 57.21 18.89 52.57
C PHE A 84 55.68 18.71 52.51
N ARG A 85 54.91 19.32 53.42
CA ARG A 85 53.44 19.26 53.43
C ARG A 85 52.86 19.85 52.14
N ARG A 86 53.29 21.07 51.76
CA ARG A 86 52.90 21.71 50.50
C ARG A 86 53.35 20.92 49.27
N GLU A 87 54.54 20.31 49.33
CA GLU A 87 55.03 19.40 48.29
C GLU A 87 54.22 18.09 48.16
N VAL A 88 53.53 17.65 49.22
CA VAL A 88 52.58 16.52 49.18
C VAL A 88 51.24 17.00 48.64
N GLU A 89 50.70 18.11 49.14
CA GLU A 89 49.42 18.71 48.70
C GLU A 89 49.39 18.92 47.17
N VAL A 90 50.45 19.53 46.60
CA VAL A 90 50.58 19.72 45.15
C VAL A 90 50.60 18.38 44.39
N ARG A 91 51.31 17.36 44.90
CA ARG A 91 51.37 16.04 44.25
C ARG A 91 50.07 15.26 44.40
N GLU A 92 49.31 15.45 45.47
CA GLU A 92 47.96 14.89 45.62
C GLU A 92 46.98 15.53 44.64
N GLU A 93 47.10 16.83 44.37
CA GLU A 93 46.32 17.53 43.33
C GLU A 93 46.70 17.07 41.91
N GLU A 94 48.00 16.94 41.60
CA GLU A 94 48.47 16.32 40.34
C GLU A 94 47.93 14.90 40.16
N LEU A 95 48.00 14.06 41.21
CA LEU A 95 47.46 12.70 41.20
C LEU A 95 45.94 12.67 41.08
N SER A 96 45.22 13.64 41.66
CA SER A 96 43.78 13.82 41.48
C SER A 96 43.44 14.13 40.02
N GLY A 97 44.14 15.09 39.41
CA GLY A 97 44.01 15.42 37.99
C GLY A 97 44.32 14.25 37.06
N LEU A 98 45.36 13.47 37.36
CA LEU A 98 45.70 12.25 36.59
C LEU A 98 44.66 11.14 36.77
N ARG A 99 44.13 10.93 37.98
CA ARG A 99 43.03 9.98 38.24
C ARG A 99 41.75 10.38 37.49
N MET A 100 41.45 11.69 37.42
CA MET A 100 40.30 12.18 36.65
C MET A 100 40.49 12.00 35.14
N LYS A 101 41.68 12.31 34.60
CA LYS A 101 42.03 12.02 33.19
C LYS A 101 41.93 10.52 32.88
N GLN A 102 42.40 9.64 33.79
CA GLN A 102 42.27 8.19 33.63
C GLN A 102 40.80 7.73 33.66
N ARG A 103 39.94 8.34 34.49
CA ARG A 103 38.51 8.05 34.53
C ARG A 103 37.83 8.42 33.21
N LEU A 104 38.05 9.63 32.70
CA LEU A 104 37.50 10.10 31.44
C LEU A 104 37.96 9.25 30.25
N MET A 105 39.24 8.86 30.23
CA MET A 105 39.78 7.97 29.19
C MET A 105 39.15 6.57 29.22
N LYS A 106 38.89 6.01 30.42
CA LYS A 106 38.17 4.73 30.56
C LYS A 106 36.71 4.81 30.15
N GLU A 107 36.06 5.96 30.37
CA GLU A 107 34.68 6.19 29.95
C GLU A 107 34.58 6.26 28.42
N SER A 108 35.42 7.08 27.78
CA SER A 108 35.47 7.17 26.31
C SER A 108 35.83 5.83 25.65
N LEU A 109 36.66 5.00 26.30
CA LEU A 109 36.93 3.63 25.84
C LEU A 109 35.72 2.69 26.00
N ARG A 110 34.86 2.91 27.01
CA ARG A 110 33.60 2.16 27.18
C ARG A 110 32.56 2.58 26.14
N GLU A 111 32.42 3.88 25.89
CA GLU A 111 31.53 4.44 24.85
C GLU A 111 31.89 3.89 23.47
N THR A 112 33.17 3.94 23.10
CA THR A 112 33.65 3.41 21.81
C THR A 112 33.55 1.88 21.71
N GLN A 113 33.72 1.13 22.80
CA GLN A 113 33.44 -0.32 22.79
C GLN A 113 31.95 -0.61 22.53
N VAL A 114 31.03 0.13 23.15
CA VAL A 114 29.58 -0.03 22.91
C VAL A 114 29.22 0.32 21.46
N GLU A 115 29.84 1.34 20.86
CA GLU A 115 29.67 1.62 19.43
C GLU A 115 30.19 0.49 18.55
N ILE A 116 31.38 -0.08 18.85
CA ILE A 116 31.94 -1.23 18.14
C ILE A 116 30.99 -2.44 18.21
N ASP A 117 30.44 -2.74 19.39
CA ASP A 117 29.51 -3.86 19.59
C ASP A 117 28.20 -3.67 18.81
N LEU A 118 27.65 -2.44 18.82
CA LEU A 118 26.48 -2.07 18.01
C LEU A 118 26.76 -2.22 16.50
N LYS A 119 27.91 -1.72 16.02
CA LYS A 119 28.32 -1.82 14.61
C LYS A 119 28.60 -3.28 14.19
N GLY A 120 29.12 -4.10 15.09
CA GLY A 120 29.23 -5.56 14.90
C GLY A 120 27.85 -6.21 14.75
N GLY A 121 26.86 -5.81 15.55
CA GLY A 121 25.47 -6.25 15.45
C GLY A 121 24.80 -5.88 14.12
N GLU A 122 24.95 -4.61 13.70
CA GLU A 122 24.50 -4.11 12.39
C GLU A 122 25.13 -4.91 11.23
N LEU A 123 26.46 -5.09 11.25
CA LEU A 123 27.20 -5.82 10.23
C LEU A 123 26.74 -7.28 10.13
N ALA A 124 26.54 -7.95 11.28
CA ALA A 124 26.02 -9.31 11.31
C ALA A 124 24.56 -9.42 10.80
N GLN A 125 23.73 -8.39 10.98
CA GLN A 125 22.38 -8.34 10.40
C GLN A 125 22.44 -8.13 8.88
N MET A 126 23.31 -7.26 8.39
CA MET A 126 23.53 -7.03 6.96
C MET A 126 24.07 -8.29 6.27
N GLU A 127 24.97 -9.03 6.91
CA GLU A 127 25.48 -10.31 6.39
C GLU A 127 24.39 -11.38 6.31
N ARG A 128 23.52 -11.51 7.31
CA ARG A 128 22.35 -12.41 7.23
C ARG A 128 21.43 -12.04 6.05
N ARG A 129 21.13 -10.75 5.88
CA ARG A 129 20.37 -10.25 4.72
C ARG A 129 21.05 -10.53 3.38
N ARG A 130 22.39 -10.46 3.31
CA ARG A 130 23.17 -10.82 2.12
C ARG A 130 23.03 -12.30 1.77
N VAL A 131 23.14 -13.19 2.76
CA VAL A 131 22.96 -14.64 2.57
C VAL A 131 21.51 -14.99 2.18
N GLU A 132 20.51 -14.34 2.78
CA GLU A 132 19.10 -14.46 2.38
C GLU A 132 18.84 -13.98 0.94
N ALA A 133 19.50 -12.90 0.50
CA ALA A 133 19.39 -12.42 -0.88
C ALA A 133 20.06 -13.39 -1.86
N GLU A 134 21.25 -13.92 -1.53
CA GLU A 134 21.97 -14.88 -2.37
C GLU A 134 21.27 -16.25 -2.45
N THR A 135 20.50 -16.66 -1.43
CA THR A 135 19.66 -17.88 -1.50
C THR A 135 18.44 -17.67 -2.38
N ARG A 136 17.66 -16.59 -2.15
CA ARG A 136 16.52 -16.22 -3.03
C ARG A 136 16.93 -16.04 -4.49
N LYS A 137 18.12 -15.50 -4.75
CA LYS A 137 18.68 -15.39 -6.10
C LYS A 137 18.88 -16.77 -6.76
N ARG A 138 19.45 -17.75 -6.06
CA ARG A 138 19.61 -19.13 -6.59
C ARG A 138 18.26 -19.81 -6.86
N GLU A 139 17.27 -19.57 -6.01
CA GLU A 139 15.90 -20.07 -6.19
C GLU A 139 15.27 -19.49 -7.48
N LEU A 140 15.45 -18.18 -7.71
CA LEU A 140 15.02 -17.50 -8.93
C LEU A 140 15.80 -17.98 -10.17
N ASP A 141 17.11 -18.21 -10.07
CA ASP A 141 17.92 -18.75 -11.17
C ASP A 141 17.43 -20.16 -11.60
N GLU A 142 17.03 -21.02 -10.65
CA GLU A 142 16.44 -22.34 -10.96
C GLU A 142 14.98 -22.26 -11.44
N GLU A 143 14.21 -21.26 -11.00
CA GLU A 143 12.88 -20.95 -11.57
C GLU A 143 13.00 -20.50 -13.03
N ILE A 144 13.95 -19.63 -13.34
CA ILE A 144 14.26 -19.17 -14.70
C ILE A 144 14.70 -20.36 -15.57
N LYS A 145 15.57 -21.25 -15.07
CA LYS A 145 15.98 -22.47 -15.80
C LYS A 145 14.81 -23.43 -16.05
N ARG A 146 13.87 -23.57 -15.11
CA ARG A 146 12.64 -24.36 -15.33
C ARG A 146 11.77 -23.72 -16.41
N LYS A 147 11.37 -22.47 -16.25
CA LYS A 147 10.53 -21.74 -17.21
C LYS A 147 11.16 -21.64 -18.60
N THR A 148 12.49 -21.55 -18.71
CA THR A 148 13.19 -21.58 -20.01
C THR A 148 13.02 -22.92 -20.72
N ARG A 149 13.14 -24.05 -19.99
CA ARG A 149 12.91 -25.39 -20.55
C ARG A 149 11.46 -25.61 -20.96
N ASP A 150 10.52 -25.15 -20.12
CA ASP A 150 9.09 -25.26 -20.39
C ASP A 150 8.69 -24.41 -21.61
N LEU A 151 9.27 -23.21 -21.75
CA LEU A 151 9.10 -22.35 -22.92
C LEU A 151 9.67 -22.98 -24.20
N THR A 152 10.84 -23.62 -24.16
CA THR A 152 11.36 -24.35 -25.33
C THR A 152 10.45 -25.51 -25.73
N LEU A 153 9.90 -26.26 -24.78
CA LEU A 153 8.96 -27.35 -25.07
C LEU A 153 7.65 -26.85 -25.69
N VAL A 154 7.15 -25.67 -25.27
CA VAL A 154 6.01 -25.01 -25.89
C VAL A 154 6.37 -24.51 -27.30
N GLN A 155 7.54 -23.91 -27.48
CA GLN A 155 8.03 -23.45 -28.78
C GLN A 155 8.10 -24.62 -29.79
N ASP A 156 8.69 -25.75 -29.40
CA ASP A 156 8.81 -26.96 -30.24
C ASP A 156 7.43 -27.45 -30.68
N LYS A 157 6.48 -27.59 -29.72
CA LYS A 157 5.09 -27.98 -30.01
C LYS A 157 4.35 -26.99 -30.91
N VAL A 158 4.62 -25.69 -30.80
CA VAL A 158 4.06 -24.68 -31.72
C VAL A 158 4.62 -24.89 -33.14
N THR A 159 5.90 -25.25 -33.31
CA THR A 159 6.43 -25.59 -34.66
C THR A 159 5.85 -26.90 -35.21
N GLU A 160 5.56 -27.87 -34.35
CA GLU A 160 4.88 -29.13 -34.72
C GLU A 160 3.44 -28.85 -35.19
N CYS A 161 2.67 -28.09 -34.41
CA CYS A 161 1.33 -27.67 -34.77
C CYS A 161 1.30 -26.84 -36.07
N GLY A 162 2.30 -25.98 -36.28
CA GLY A 162 2.47 -25.22 -37.53
C GLY A 162 2.62 -26.13 -38.75
N LYS A 163 3.49 -27.15 -38.69
CA LYS A 163 3.68 -28.14 -39.76
C LYS A 163 2.40 -28.93 -40.04
N LEU A 164 1.69 -29.36 -38.98
CA LEU A 164 0.42 -30.09 -39.10
C LEU A 164 -0.71 -29.24 -39.70
N LEU A 165 -0.73 -27.92 -39.41
CA LEU A 165 -1.65 -26.98 -40.03
C LEU A 165 -1.35 -26.83 -41.53
N GLU A 166 -0.07 -26.71 -41.89
CA GLU A 166 0.39 -26.53 -43.26
C GLU A 166 0.13 -27.77 -44.13
N THR A 167 0.40 -28.98 -43.64
CA THR A 167 0.03 -30.21 -44.35
C THR A 167 -1.48 -30.33 -44.55
N ARG A 168 -2.28 -30.04 -43.52
CA ARG A 168 -3.74 -30.10 -43.62
C ARG A 168 -4.34 -29.00 -44.51
N SER A 169 -3.69 -27.84 -44.60
CA SER A 169 -4.05 -26.80 -45.57
C SER A 169 -3.78 -27.24 -47.02
N LEU A 170 -2.69 -27.98 -47.25
CA LEU A 170 -2.34 -28.51 -48.55
C LEU A 170 -3.28 -29.66 -48.97
N GLU A 171 -3.67 -30.52 -48.03
CA GLU A 171 -4.75 -31.51 -48.21
C GLU A 171 -6.09 -30.84 -48.58
N LEU A 172 -6.50 -29.80 -47.85
CA LEU A 172 -7.73 -29.06 -48.16
C LEU A 172 -7.69 -28.45 -49.57
N THR A 173 -6.57 -27.84 -49.95
CA THR A 173 -6.37 -27.29 -51.30
C THR A 173 -6.50 -28.38 -52.37
N LYS A 174 -5.93 -29.57 -52.14
CA LYS A 174 -6.08 -30.73 -53.04
C LYS A 174 -7.54 -31.18 -53.15
N THR A 175 -8.27 -31.26 -52.04
CA THR A 175 -9.70 -31.62 -52.08
C THR A 175 -10.57 -30.57 -52.78
N LEU A 176 -10.23 -29.28 -52.71
CA LEU A 176 -10.91 -28.23 -53.46
C LEU A 176 -10.72 -28.41 -54.97
N CYS A 177 -9.47 -28.62 -55.44
CA CYS A 177 -9.20 -28.87 -56.86
C CYS A 177 -9.90 -30.15 -57.38
N GLU A 178 -9.99 -31.20 -56.56
CA GLU A 178 -10.75 -32.42 -56.89
C GLU A 178 -12.27 -32.17 -56.98
N LEU A 179 -12.79 -31.24 -56.18
CA LEU A 179 -14.20 -30.86 -56.18
C LEU A 179 -14.55 -29.95 -57.37
N ASP A 180 -13.67 -29.01 -57.73
CA ASP A 180 -13.81 -28.19 -58.94
C ASP A 180 -13.84 -29.06 -60.21
N LEU A 181 -12.94 -30.05 -60.33
CA LEU A 181 -12.96 -31.04 -61.41
C LEU A 181 -14.27 -31.86 -61.44
N LYS A 182 -14.92 -32.09 -60.29
CA LYS A 182 -16.23 -32.74 -60.22
C LYS A 182 -17.38 -31.82 -60.61
N VAL A 183 -17.25 -30.51 -60.36
CA VAL A 183 -18.20 -29.50 -60.86
C VAL A 183 -18.12 -29.39 -62.39
N GLU A 184 -16.93 -29.40 -62.98
CA GLU A 184 -16.76 -29.43 -64.45
C GLU A 184 -17.36 -30.72 -65.06
N GLN A 185 -17.10 -31.88 -64.46
CA GLN A 185 -17.70 -33.16 -64.91
C GLN A 185 -19.24 -33.16 -64.83
N LEU A 186 -19.83 -32.59 -63.77
CA LEU A 186 -21.27 -32.38 -63.66
C LEU A 186 -21.80 -31.37 -64.70
N GLY A 187 -21.00 -30.37 -65.07
CA GLY A 187 -21.30 -29.44 -66.16
C GLY A 187 -21.44 -30.14 -67.51
N HIS A 188 -20.52 -31.07 -67.83
CA HIS A 188 -20.59 -31.90 -69.04
C HIS A 188 -21.81 -32.83 -69.04
N VAL A 189 -22.05 -33.61 -67.97
CA VAL A 189 -23.21 -34.50 -67.89
C VAL A 189 -24.53 -33.71 -67.99
N LYS A 190 -24.59 -32.49 -67.44
CA LYS A 190 -25.74 -31.60 -67.59
C LYS A 190 -25.95 -31.15 -69.03
N SER A 191 -24.89 -30.85 -69.79
CA SER A 191 -25.02 -30.42 -71.19
C SER A 191 -25.45 -31.56 -72.11
N GLU A 192 -24.93 -32.78 -71.88
CA GLU A 192 -25.38 -34.01 -72.54
C GLU A 192 -26.86 -34.28 -72.27
N PHE A 193 -27.30 -34.20 -71.00
CA PHE A 193 -28.71 -34.37 -70.64
C PHE A 193 -29.64 -33.35 -71.30
N THR A 194 -29.21 -32.07 -71.42
CA THR A 194 -30.01 -31.08 -72.17
C THR A 194 -30.08 -31.38 -73.66
N ALA A 195 -29.01 -31.85 -74.28
CA ALA A 195 -29.01 -32.20 -75.70
C ALA A 195 -29.92 -33.40 -76.02
N GLU A 196 -29.96 -34.39 -75.12
CA GLU A 196 -30.86 -35.55 -75.26
C GLU A 196 -32.32 -35.19 -74.96
N MET A 197 -32.57 -34.26 -74.04
CA MET A 197 -33.91 -33.71 -73.81
C MET A 197 -34.46 -32.98 -75.05
N GLU A 198 -33.65 -32.16 -75.72
CA GLU A 198 -34.04 -31.58 -77.02
C GLU A 198 -34.23 -32.65 -78.11
N HIS A 199 -33.43 -33.73 -78.08
CA HIS A 199 -33.59 -34.83 -79.04
C HIS A 199 -34.94 -35.54 -78.85
N LEU A 200 -35.32 -35.80 -77.60
CA LEU A 200 -36.63 -36.36 -77.27
C LEU A 200 -37.78 -35.43 -77.72
N GLU A 201 -37.67 -34.12 -77.54
CA GLU A 201 -38.68 -33.15 -78.02
C GLU A 201 -38.79 -33.13 -79.56
N ARG A 202 -37.67 -33.25 -80.28
CA ARG A 202 -37.65 -33.44 -81.74
C ARG A 202 -38.33 -34.76 -82.15
N VAL A 203 -38.09 -35.85 -81.43
CA VAL A 203 -38.73 -37.17 -81.68
C VAL A 203 -40.24 -37.13 -81.38
N GLN A 204 -40.68 -36.51 -80.30
CA GLN A 204 -42.10 -36.32 -79.98
C GLN A 204 -42.81 -35.50 -81.08
N THR A 205 -42.18 -34.42 -81.55
CA THR A 205 -42.68 -33.61 -82.66
C THR A 205 -42.84 -34.45 -83.93
N ARG A 206 -41.83 -35.28 -84.24
CA ARG A 206 -41.83 -36.19 -85.40
C ARG A 206 -42.91 -37.28 -85.32
N ASN A 207 -43.18 -37.80 -84.12
CA ASN A 207 -44.23 -38.79 -83.92
C ASN A 207 -45.63 -38.18 -84.14
N ARG A 208 -45.87 -36.95 -83.66
CA ARG A 208 -47.12 -36.22 -83.95
C ARG A 208 -47.33 -35.99 -85.45
N GLU A 209 -46.27 -35.61 -86.18
CA GLU A 209 -46.33 -35.51 -87.66
C GLU A 209 -46.75 -36.84 -88.30
N LEU A 210 -46.18 -37.96 -87.85
CA LEU A 210 -46.50 -39.30 -88.35
C LEU A 210 -47.93 -39.75 -88.00
N GLU A 211 -48.45 -39.40 -86.81
CA GLU A 211 -49.85 -39.64 -86.44
C GLU A 211 -50.82 -38.85 -87.33
N GLU A 212 -50.51 -37.57 -87.62
CA GLU A 212 -51.27 -36.74 -88.55
C GLU A 212 -51.23 -37.29 -89.99
N ASP A 213 -50.11 -37.86 -90.45
CA ASP A 213 -50.01 -38.57 -91.73
C ASP A 213 -50.81 -39.89 -91.75
N ILE A 214 -50.76 -40.68 -90.67
CA ILE A 214 -51.52 -41.94 -90.54
C ILE A 214 -53.03 -41.66 -90.60
N GLU A 215 -53.52 -40.64 -89.90
CA GLU A 215 -54.95 -40.32 -89.91
C GLU A 215 -55.41 -39.75 -91.26
N ARG A 216 -54.56 -38.96 -91.96
CA ARG A 216 -54.80 -38.61 -93.36
C ARG A 216 -54.89 -39.86 -94.26
N LYS A 217 -54.00 -40.84 -94.08
CA LYS A 217 -54.01 -42.09 -94.86
C LYS A 217 -55.21 -42.99 -94.56
N ARG A 218 -55.69 -43.03 -93.32
CA ARG A 218 -56.94 -43.71 -92.95
C ARG A 218 -58.15 -43.08 -93.64
N LYS A 219 -58.21 -41.75 -93.72
CA LYS A 219 -59.26 -41.02 -94.44
C LYS A 219 -59.24 -41.30 -95.94
N ASP A 220 -58.05 -41.30 -96.57
CA ASP A 220 -57.87 -41.69 -97.97
C ASP A 220 -58.42 -43.12 -98.22
N LEU A 221 -58.07 -44.07 -97.33
CA LEU A 221 -58.50 -45.46 -97.43
C LEU A 221 -60.02 -45.62 -97.29
N ALA A 222 -60.65 -44.89 -96.38
CA ALA A 222 -62.11 -44.90 -96.21
C ALA A 222 -62.85 -44.41 -97.46
N GLU A 223 -62.30 -43.43 -98.20
CA GLU A 223 -62.85 -42.99 -99.48
C GLU A 223 -62.74 -44.09 -100.56
N VAL A 224 -61.61 -44.79 -100.63
CA VAL A 224 -61.40 -45.93 -101.53
C VAL A 224 -62.35 -47.09 -101.22
N LEU A 225 -62.58 -47.40 -99.94
CA LEU A 225 -63.54 -48.43 -99.51
C LEU A 225 -64.98 -48.07 -99.92
N ASN A 226 -65.41 -46.82 -99.73
CA ASN A 226 -66.72 -46.35 -100.18
C ASN A 226 -66.89 -46.48 -101.70
N LYS A 227 -65.89 -46.05 -102.48
CA LYS A 227 -65.88 -46.22 -103.95
C LYS A 227 -65.94 -47.69 -104.37
N THR A 228 -65.24 -48.57 -103.65
CA THR A 228 -65.26 -50.02 -103.90
C THR A 228 -66.64 -50.62 -103.62
N ALA A 229 -67.30 -50.21 -102.53
CA ALA A 229 -68.66 -50.64 -102.20
C ALA A 229 -69.70 -50.13 -103.22
N GLU A 230 -69.50 -48.95 -103.81
CA GLU A 230 -70.34 -48.42 -104.89
C GLU A 230 -70.18 -49.22 -106.19
N CYS A 231 -68.93 -49.55 -106.59
CA CYS A 231 -68.67 -50.47 -107.69
C CYS A 231 -69.32 -51.85 -107.47
N GLY A 232 -69.30 -52.37 -106.24
CA GLY A 232 -70.00 -53.62 -105.87
C GLY A 232 -71.51 -53.55 -106.15
N LYS A 233 -72.19 -52.47 -105.74
CA LYS A 233 -73.62 -52.26 -106.01
C LYS A 233 -73.94 -52.17 -107.51
N GLN A 234 -73.04 -51.59 -108.31
CA GLN A 234 -73.20 -51.55 -109.78
C GLN A 234 -73.06 -52.94 -110.42
N LEU A 235 -72.19 -53.80 -109.86
CA LEU A 235 -72.03 -55.18 -110.30
C LEU A 235 -73.26 -56.04 -109.94
N GLU A 236 -73.78 -55.89 -108.72
CA GLU A 236 -75.01 -56.52 -108.22
C GLU A 236 -76.20 -56.23 -109.15
N ALA A 237 -76.39 -54.96 -109.52
CA ALA A 237 -77.46 -54.53 -110.42
C ALA A 237 -77.35 -55.15 -111.82
N ARG A 238 -76.13 -55.27 -112.37
CA ARG A 238 -75.87 -55.96 -113.64
C ARG A 238 -76.12 -57.46 -113.57
N SER A 239 -75.84 -58.10 -112.43
CA SER A 239 -76.14 -59.52 -112.19
C SER A 239 -77.65 -59.78 -112.30
N LEU A 240 -78.47 -58.97 -111.63
CA LEU A 240 -79.93 -59.06 -111.71
C LEU A 240 -80.47 -58.80 -113.14
N GLU A 241 -79.84 -57.89 -113.90
CA GLU A 241 -80.20 -57.64 -115.30
C GLU A 241 -79.86 -58.83 -116.23
N LEU A 242 -78.82 -59.60 -115.93
CA LEU A 242 -78.48 -60.85 -116.63
C LEU A 242 -79.49 -61.95 -116.33
N VAL A 243 -79.85 -62.16 -115.06
CA VAL A 243 -80.88 -63.15 -114.65
C VAL A 243 -82.23 -62.86 -115.34
N SER A 244 -82.59 -61.58 -115.53
CA SER A 244 -83.78 -61.18 -116.27
C SER A 244 -83.71 -61.45 -117.79
N LYS A 245 -82.52 -61.66 -118.37
CA LYS A 245 -82.34 -62.05 -119.78
C LYS A 245 -82.35 -63.57 -119.92
N GLU A 246 -81.70 -64.28 -119.00
CA GLU A 246 -81.69 -65.74 -118.95
C GLU A 246 -83.11 -66.32 -118.81
N LYS A 247 -83.95 -65.72 -117.97
CA LYS A 247 -85.36 -66.12 -117.82
C LYS A 247 -86.19 -65.96 -119.11
N LYS A 248 -85.78 -65.09 -120.04
CA LYS A 248 -86.41 -64.95 -121.37
C LYS A 248 -85.90 -65.95 -122.41
N LEU A 249 -84.73 -66.56 -122.20
CA LEU A 249 -84.25 -67.66 -123.03
C LEU A 249 -84.98 -68.97 -122.69
N GLN A 250 -85.26 -69.22 -121.41
CA GLN A 250 -86.05 -70.37 -120.97
C GLN A 250 -87.47 -70.39 -121.58
N GLU A 251 -88.09 -69.23 -121.74
CA GLU A 251 -89.44 -69.09 -122.31
C GLU A 251 -89.51 -69.39 -123.82
N LEU A 252 -88.37 -69.37 -124.53
CA LEU A 252 -88.26 -69.74 -125.95
C LEU A 252 -87.85 -71.21 -126.17
N SER A 253 -87.47 -71.95 -125.12
CA SER A 253 -87.07 -73.36 -125.24
C SER A 253 -88.26 -74.29 -125.49
N LEU A 254 -89.41 -73.98 -124.89
CA LEU A 254 -90.59 -74.85 -124.78
C LEU A 254 -91.37 -75.11 -126.09
N ASP A 255 -91.00 -74.48 -127.21
CA ASP A 255 -91.67 -74.62 -128.51
C ASP A 255 -90.90 -75.56 -129.49
N LEU A 256 -89.70 -76.02 -129.11
CA LEU A 256 -88.87 -76.93 -129.92
C LEU A 256 -89.04 -78.42 -129.55
N ASP A 257 -89.37 -78.72 -128.30
CA ASP A 257 -89.39 -80.09 -127.73
C ASP A 257 -90.42 -81.04 -128.37
N LEU A 258 -91.29 -80.55 -129.25
CA LEU A 258 -92.30 -81.34 -129.98
C LEU A 258 -91.82 -81.90 -131.33
N LYS A 259 -90.52 -81.83 -131.66
CA LYS A 259 -89.98 -82.29 -132.97
C LYS A 259 -88.68 -83.09 -132.97
N GLU A 260 -87.92 -83.17 -131.88
CA GLU A 260 -86.64 -83.90 -131.84
C GLU A 260 -86.76 -85.37 -131.36
N ASP A 261 -87.99 -85.92 -131.38
CA ASP A 261 -88.34 -87.31 -130.97
C ASP A 261 -87.80 -88.40 -131.94
N ILE A 262 -86.77 -88.06 -132.73
CA ILE A 262 -86.07 -88.92 -133.71
C ILE A 262 -84.53 -88.74 -133.60
N ALA A 263 -84.03 -88.57 -132.37
CA ALA A 263 -82.58 -88.48 -132.07
C ALA A 263 -82.14 -89.41 -130.93
N ILE A 264 -82.61 -90.67 -130.92
CA ILE A 264 -82.09 -91.72 -130.02
C ILE A 264 -80.67 -92.12 -130.46
N SER A 265 -79.67 -91.29 -130.13
CA SER A 265 -78.24 -91.58 -130.30
C SER A 265 -77.38 -90.58 -129.52
N LEU A 266 -76.66 -91.11 -128.52
CA LEU A 266 -75.76 -90.43 -127.56
C LEU A 266 -76.48 -89.90 -126.31
N ASP A 267 -76.57 -90.65 -125.20
CA ASP A 267 -75.49 -91.16 -124.33
C ASP A 267 -74.89 -90.05 -123.45
N ASN A 268 -74.93 -90.26 -122.13
CA ASN A 268 -74.44 -89.36 -121.05
C ASN A 268 -75.35 -88.22 -120.55
N GLU A 269 -76.66 -88.41 -120.60
CA GLU A 269 -77.51 -88.09 -119.42
C GLU A 269 -77.90 -89.40 -118.73
N MET A 270 -77.98 -89.50 -117.39
CA MET A 270 -77.42 -88.62 -116.37
C MET A 270 -77.26 -89.39 -115.04
N GLU A 271 -76.25 -89.00 -114.26
CA GLU A 271 -76.34 -88.67 -112.83
C GLU A 271 -77.35 -89.38 -111.88
N SER A 272 -77.59 -90.69 -112.04
CA SER A 272 -78.32 -91.47 -111.02
C SER A 272 -77.41 -91.88 -109.84
N LYS A 273 -77.10 -90.88 -109.00
CA LYS A 273 -76.66 -91.01 -107.58
C LYS A 273 -75.27 -91.63 -107.30
N ALA A 274 -74.31 -90.75 -106.99
CA ALA A 274 -73.24 -91.03 -106.01
C ALA A 274 -72.80 -89.78 -105.19
N LYS A 275 -73.57 -88.67 -105.24
CA LYS A 275 -73.32 -87.42 -104.49
C LYS A 275 -73.70 -87.57 -103.00
N GLU A 276 -73.14 -88.56 -102.31
CA GLU A 276 -73.27 -88.75 -100.85
C GLU A 276 -71.96 -88.53 -100.07
N LEU A 277 -70.80 -88.44 -100.73
CA LEU A 277 -69.49 -88.36 -100.08
C LEU A 277 -68.89 -86.94 -99.97
N GLU A 278 -69.54 -85.91 -100.51
CA GLU A 278 -69.07 -84.51 -100.47
C GLU A 278 -69.51 -83.75 -99.18
N GLY A 279 -70.25 -84.42 -98.28
CA GLY A 279 -70.78 -83.80 -97.07
C GLY A 279 -69.83 -83.73 -95.87
N ILE A 280 -68.77 -84.54 -95.84
CA ILE A 280 -67.90 -84.72 -94.65
C ILE A 280 -66.74 -83.72 -94.62
N GLU A 281 -66.26 -83.28 -95.78
CA GLU A 281 -65.05 -82.44 -95.91
C GLU A 281 -65.23 -81.04 -95.28
N LYS A 282 -66.46 -80.51 -95.27
CA LYS A 282 -66.75 -79.13 -94.84
C LYS A 282 -66.63 -78.91 -93.32
N LEU A 283 -66.89 -79.93 -92.50
CA LEU A 283 -66.86 -79.82 -91.02
C LEU A 283 -65.45 -79.93 -90.40
N ILE A 284 -64.44 -80.28 -91.19
CA ILE A 284 -63.05 -80.36 -90.71
C ILE A 284 -62.40 -78.98 -90.71
N ASN A 285 -62.70 -78.15 -91.71
CA ASN A 285 -62.00 -76.88 -91.93
C ASN A 285 -62.40 -75.76 -90.95
N GLU A 286 -63.53 -75.90 -90.25
CA GLU A 286 -63.97 -74.94 -89.21
C GLU A 286 -63.28 -75.16 -87.85
N ARG A 287 -62.61 -76.32 -87.65
CA ARG A 287 -61.91 -76.66 -86.39
C ARG A 287 -60.43 -76.31 -86.36
N SER A 288 -59.83 -75.87 -87.46
CA SER A 288 -58.41 -75.47 -87.51
C SER A 288 -58.17 -74.09 -86.87
N GLY A 289 -58.96 -73.08 -87.26
CA GLY A 289 -58.76 -71.69 -86.83
C GLY A 289 -58.86 -71.44 -85.33
N HIS A 290 -59.59 -72.29 -84.58
CA HIS A 290 -59.65 -72.19 -83.12
C HIS A 290 -58.33 -72.57 -82.41
N CYS A 291 -57.45 -73.35 -83.05
CA CYS A 291 -56.18 -73.74 -82.46
C CYS A 291 -55.10 -72.64 -82.54
N GLU A 292 -55.11 -71.82 -83.60
CA GLU A 292 -54.09 -70.79 -83.81
C GLU A 292 -54.32 -69.57 -82.90
N SER A 293 -55.58 -69.19 -82.63
CA SER A 293 -55.89 -68.13 -81.66
C SER A 293 -55.52 -68.51 -80.22
N ILE A 294 -55.54 -69.79 -79.86
CA ILE A 294 -55.10 -70.27 -78.53
C ILE A 294 -53.58 -70.25 -78.44
N LYS A 295 -52.88 -70.55 -79.55
CA LYS A 295 -51.41 -70.53 -79.58
C LYS A 295 -50.84 -69.15 -79.25
N LEU A 296 -51.34 -68.09 -79.90
CA LEU A 296 -50.85 -66.72 -79.69
C LEU A 296 -51.04 -66.24 -78.24
N LEU A 297 -52.18 -66.55 -77.61
CA LEU A 297 -52.44 -66.21 -76.21
C LEU A 297 -51.53 -66.98 -75.22
N ILE A 298 -51.10 -68.20 -75.57
CA ILE A 298 -50.11 -68.94 -74.77
C ILE A 298 -48.72 -68.28 -74.90
N GLU A 299 -48.34 -67.89 -76.13
CA GLU A 299 -47.04 -67.28 -76.44
C GLU A 299 -46.89 -65.91 -75.73
N GLU A 300 -47.92 -65.07 -75.77
CA GLU A 300 -48.03 -63.80 -75.04
C GLU A 300 -47.91 -63.97 -73.51
N VAL A 301 -48.66 -64.91 -72.92
CA VAL A 301 -48.60 -65.19 -71.47
C VAL A 301 -47.24 -65.75 -71.05
N THR A 302 -46.53 -66.49 -71.92
CA THR A 302 -45.15 -66.94 -71.61
C THR A 302 -44.12 -65.82 -71.62
N GLU A 303 -44.25 -64.81 -72.50
CA GLU A 303 -43.37 -63.63 -72.45
C GLU A 303 -43.67 -62.74 -71.21
N GLU A 304 -44.95 -62.59 -70.85
CA GLU A 304 -45.34 -61.84 -69.65
C GLU A 304 -44.78 -62.48 -68.38
N LEU A 305 -44.89 -63.82 -68.26
CA LEU A 305 -44.36 -64.60 -67.13
C LEU A 305 -42.84 -64.51 -67.02
N ALA A 306 -42.11 -64.60 -68.14
CA ALA A 306 -40.66 -64.41 -68.16
C ALA A 306 -40.24 -62.98 -67.77
N SER A 307 -41.08 -61.98 -68.04
CA SER A 307 -40.83 -60.59 -67.61
C SER A 307 -40.98 -60.43 -66.09
N GLU A 308 -41.94 -61.10 -65.46
CA GLU A 308 -42.14 -61.09 -64.01
C GLU A 308 -41.09 -61.91 -63.27
N GLU A 309 -40.68 -63.06 -63.81
CA GLU A 309 -39.58 -63.87 -63.26
C GLU A 309 -38.28 -63.04 -63.17
N LYS A 310 -37.96 -62.27 -64.22
CA LYS A 310 -36.83 -61.33 -64.20
C LYS A 310 -36.96 -60.22 -63.16
N ARG A 311 -38.16 -59.64 -62.98
CA ARG A 311 -38.41 -58.64 -61.91
C ARG A 311 -38.26 -59.25 -60.52
N HIS A 312 -38.66 -60.51 -60.34
CA HIS A 312 -38.52 -61.22 -59.09
C HIS A 312 -37.04 -61.45 -58.72
N ASP A 313 -36.19 -61.81 -59.69
CA ASP A 313 -34.74 -61.94 -59.48
C ASP A 313 -34.09 -60.60 -59.10
N GLU A 314 -34.41 -59.51 -59.82
CA GLU A 314 -33.91 -58.16 -59.52
C GLU A 314 -34.33 -57.69 -58.11
N MET A 315 -35.57 -57.97 -57.69
CA MET A 315 -36.06 -57.71 -56.33
C MET A 315 -35.38 -58.59 -55.27
N THR A 316 -35.06 -59.85 -55.60
CA THR A 316 -34.39 -60.79 -54.69
C THR A 316 -32.95 -60.36 -54.43
N GLU A 317 -32.21 -59.95 -55.46
CA GLU A 317 -30.85 -59.43 -55.34
C GLU A 317 -30.81 -58.10 -54.56
N ALA A 318 -31.78 -57.20 -54.79
CA ALA A 318 -31.92 -55.98 -54.00
C ALA A 318 -32.15 -56.28 -52.51
N SER A 319 -33.02 -57.26 -52.20
CA SER A 319 -33.30 -57.70 -50.83
C SER A 319 -32.08 -58.34 -50.15
N ARG A 320 -31.31 -59.15 -50.89
CA ARG A 320 -30.04 -59.72 -50.43
C ARG A 320 -29.01 -58.63 -50.11
N LYS A 321 -28.90 -57.61 -50.97
CA LYS A 321 -27.97 -56.48 -50.78
C LYS A 321 -28.31 -55.65 -49.54
N LEU A 322 -29.60 -55.37 -49.32
CA LEU A 322 -30.06 -54.65 -48.11
C LEU A 322 -29.78 -55.46 -46.83
N SER A 323 -29.95 -56.79 -46.87
CA SER A 323 -29.66 -57.66 -45.72
C SER A 323 -28.19 -57.59 -45.28
N VAL A 324 -27.26 -57.61 -46.23
CA VAL A 324 -25.81 -57.47 -45.95
C VAL A 324 -25.46 -56.06 -45.43
N GLU A 325 -26.14 -55.01 -45.90
CA GLU A 325 -25.93 -53.66 -45.34
C GLU A 325 -26.47 -53.55 -43.90
N ILE A 326 -27.59 -54.20 -43.57
CA ILE A 326 -28.13 -54.24 -42.20
C ILE A 326 -27.16 -54.94 -41.25
N GLU A 327 -26.69 -56.13 -41.60
CA GLU A 327 -25.68 -56.90 -40.83
C GLU A 327 -24.41 -56.05 -40.61
N SER A 328 -23.93 -55.37 -41.65
CA SER A 328 -22.82 -54.41 -41.56
C SER A 328 -23.10 -53.21 -40.64
N LYS A 329 -24.34 -52.69 -40.56
CA LYS A 329 -24.66 -51.63 -39.58
C LYS A 329 -24.67 -52.19 -38.16
N GLU A 330 -25.20 -53.39 -37.96
CA GLU A 330 -25.36 -54.04 -36.65
C GLU A 330 -23.99 -54.27 -35.98
N ASP A 331 -22.98 -54.73 -36.72
CA ASP A 331 -21.58 -54.77 -36.26
C ASP A 331 -21.05 -53.39 -35.83
N THR A 332 -21.38 -52.32 -36.57
CA THR A 332 -20.96 -50.96 -36.18
C THR A 332 -21.77 -50.37 -35.02
N VAL A 333 -22.85 -51.02 -34.57
CA VAL A 333 -23.60 -50.68 -33.37
C VAL A 333 -23.06 -51.44 -32.16
N THR A 334 -22.73 -52.74 -32.29
CA THR A 334 -22.16 -53.53 -31.18
C THR A 334 -20.82 -52.97 -30.69
N GLU A 335 -19.90 -52.62 -31.61
CA GLU A 335 -18.62 -52.01 -31.25
C GLU A 335 -18.79 -50.58 -30.67
N ARG A 336 -19.80 -49.81 -31.11
CA ARG A 336 -20.12 -48.52 -30.49
C ARG A 336 -20.67 -48.66 -29.07
N ASN A 337 -21.52 -49.66 -28.82
CA ASN A 337 -22.04 -49.93 -27.47
C ASN A 337 -20.91 -50.30 -26.51
N LYS A 338 -19.98 -51.17 -26.94
CA LYS A 338 -18.77 -51.51 -26.18
C LYS A 338 -17.89 -50.29 -25.88
N GLN A 339 -17.72 -49.37 -26.83
CA GLN A 339 -17.02 -48.11 -26.61
C GLN A 339 -17.75 -47.17 -25.65
N ALA A 340 -19.09 -47.22 -25.62
CA ALA A 340 -19.91 -46.49 -24.64
C ALA A 340 -19.77 -47.06 -23.22
N GLU A 341 -19.83 -48.39 -23.05
CA GLU A 341 -19.58 -49.08 -21.76
C GLU A 341 -18.19 -48.76 -21.19
N GLU A 342 -17.16 -48.76 -22.05
CA GLU A 342 -15.83 -48.28 -21.67
C GLU A 342 -15.81 -46.80 -21.26
N GLY A 343 -16.63 -45.97 -21.90
CA GLY A 343 -16.81 -44.55 -21.56
C GLY A 343 -17.47 -44.37 -20.18
N GLU A 344 -18.57 -45.08 -19.91
CA GLU A 344 -19.26 -45.06 -18.62
C GLU A 344 -18.35 -45.51 -17.48
N LYS A 345 -17.53 -46.55 -17.70
CA LYS A 345 -16.54 -46.99 -16.70
C LYS A 345 -15.50 -45.90 -16.40
N LYS A 346 -14.98 -45.22 -17.44
CA LYS A 346 -14.03 -44.10 -17.28
C LYS A 346 -14.68 -42.91 -16.56
N ILE A 347 -15.98 -42.65 -16.79
CA ILE A 347 -16.76 -41.63 -16.06
C ILE A 347 -16.94 -42.02 -14.58
N LEU A 348 -17.19 -43.30 -14.27
CA LEU A 348 -17.29 -43.79 -12.89
C LEU A 348 -15.97 -43.62 -12.12
N ASP A 349 -14.84 -43.98 -12.72
CA ASP A 349 -13.51 -43.80 -12.13
C ASP A 349 -13.16 -42.31 -11.92
N LEU A 350 -13.57 -41.43 -12.85
CA LEU A 350 -13.44 -39.97 -12.70
C LEU A 350 -14.35 -39.41 -11.60
N ASN A 351 -15.57 -39.91 -11.43
CA ASN A 351 -16.44 -39.50 -10.33
C ASN A 351 -15.88 -39.94 -8.97
N ASN A 352 -15.37 -41.16 -8.86
CA ASN A 352 -14.74 -41.66 -7.64
C ASN A 352 -13.50 -40.83 -7.23
N THR A 353 -12.69 -40.40 -8.20
CA THR A 353 -11.53 -39.53 -7.93
C THR A 353 -11.93 -38.08 -7.63
N ASN A 354 -13.00 -37.55 -8.24
CA ASN A 354 -13.58 -36.26 -7.88
C ASN A 354 -14.12 -36.23 -6.43
N GLU A 355 -14.80 -37.28 -5.97
CA GLU A 355 -15.29 -37.36 -4.58
C GLU A 355 -14.15 -37.37 -3.55
N GLU A 356 -13.05 -38.09 -3.82
CA GLU A 356 -11.85 -38.03 -2.95
C GLU A 356 -11.19 -36.64 -2.98
N LEU A 357 -11.15 -35.96 -4.13
CA LEU A 357 -10.68 -34.58 -4.21
C LEU A 357 -11.58 -33.61 -3.42
N ILE A 358 -12.90 -33.75 -3.50
CA ILE A 358 -13.87 -32.99 -2.70
C ILE A 358 -13.63 -33.23 -1.21
N ARG A 359 -13.44 -34.50 -0.80
CA ARG A 359 -13.13 -34.86 0.59
C ARG A 359 -11.83 -34.24 1.08
N GLN A 360 -10.78 -34.22 0.26
CA GLN A 360 -9.52 -33.55 0.60
C GLN A 360 -9.63 -32.03 0.65
N VAL A 361 -10.38 -31.41 -0.26
CA VAL A 361 -10.65 -29.96 -0.24
C VAL A 361 -11.39 -29.59 1.05
N LYS A 362 -12.35 -30.40 1.50
CA LYS A 362 -13.04 -30.19 2.78
C LYS A 362 -12.07 -30.25 3.98
N VAL A 363 -11.20 -31.25 4.06
CA VAL A 363 -10.18 -31.33 5.13
C VAL A 363 -9.23 -30.13 5.11
N ARG A 364 -8.79 -29.67 3.92
CA ARG A 364 -7.96 -28.46 3.78
C ARG A 364 -8.72 -27.19 4.19
N GLN A 365 -10.02 -27.09 3.90
CA GLN A 365 -10.87 -25.98 4.32
C GLN A 365 -11.04 -25.94 5.84
N GLU A 366 -11.16 -27.08 6.50
CA GLU A 366 -11.20 -27.20 7.98
C GLU A 366 -9.85 -26.77 8.61
N GLN A 367 -8.72 -27.20 8.03
CA GLN A 367 -7.37 -26.75 8.43
C GLN A 367 -7.19 -25.22 8.29
N VAL A 368 -7.56 -24.65 7.14
CA VAL A 368 -7.51 -23.20 6.90
C VAL A 368 -8.41 -22.44 7.89
N SER A 369 -9.55 -23.01 8.26
CA SER A 369 -10.44 -22.40 9.26
C SER A 369 -9.79 -22.37 10.65
N SER A 370 -9.10 -23.43 11.06
CA SER A 370 -8.32 -23.47 12.31
C SER A 370 -7.16 -22.47 12.32
N ILE A 371 -6.44 -22.35 11.21
CA ILE A 371 -5.33 -21.38 11.07
C ILE A 371 -5.87 -19.93 11.17
N ASN A 372 -7.02 -19.66 10.55
CA ASN A 372 -7.67 -18.35 10.62
C ASN A 372 -8.27 -18.01 12.00
N GLU A 373 -8.43 -18.97 12.91
CA GLU A 373 -8.76 -18.71 14.32
C GLU A 373 -7.49 -18.32 15.09
N ALA A 374 -6.41 -19.11 14.98
CA ALA A 374 -5.13 -18.81 15.60
C ALA A 374 -4.54 -17.45 15.16
N ILE A 375 -4.68 -17.08 13.88
CA ILE A 375 -4.27 -15.76 13.39
C ILE A 375 -5.07 -14.63 14.07
N ARG A 376 -6.37 -14.81 14.33
CA ARG A 376 -7.19 -13.80 15.03
C ARG A 376 -6.77 -13.68 16.49
N GLU A 377 -6.46 -14.78 17.16
CA GLU A 377 -5.96 -14.80 18.53
C GLU A 377 -4.62 -14.04 18.64
N CYS A 378 -3.65 -14.34 17.77
CA CYS A 378 -2.38 -13.62 17.68
C CYS A 378 -2.54 -12.11 17.38
N ILE A 379 -3.51 -11.72 16.54
CA ILE A 379 -3.81 -10.30 16.29
C ILE A 379 -4.32 -9.62 17.57
N CYS A 380 -5.20 -10.27 18.33
CA CYS A 380 -5.71 -9.74 19.60
C CYS A 380 -4.60 -9.57 20.65
N GLU A 381 -3.67 -10.53 20.75
CA GLU A 381 -2.49 -10.39 21.61
C GLU A 381 -1.59 -9.22 21.19
N LEU A 382 -1.32 -9.07 19.89
CA LEU A 382 -0.51 -7.97 19.36
C LEU A 382 -1.17 -6.59 19.60
N GLU A 383 -2.49 -6.49 19.49
CA GLU A 383 -3.21 -5.26 19.86
C GLU A 383 -3.13 -4.95 21.36
N ALA A 384 -3.24 -5.96 22.23
CA ALA A 384 -3.07 -5.80 23.66
C ALA A 384 -1.63 -5.34 24.01
N LYS A 385 -0.62 -5.95 23.38
CA LYS A 385 0.80 -5.55 23.55
C LYS A 385 1.08 -4.16 23.00
N ARG A 386 0.43 -3.77 21.89
CA ARG A 386 0.50 -2.40 21.36
C ARG A 386 -0.03 -1.38 22.37
N LYS A 387 -1.19 -1.62 22.99
CA LYS A 387 -1.76 -0.73 24.02
C LYS A 387 -0.83 -0.56 25.22
N GLN A 388 -0.27 -1.67 25.74
CA GLN A 388 0.72 -1.62 26.82
C GLN A 388 1.96 -0.79 26.44
N ARG A 389 2.43 -0.88 25.18
CA ARG A 389 3.55 -0.05 24.67
C ARG A 389 3.15 1.43 24.57
N ASP A 390 1.94 1.73 24.09
CA ASP A 390 1.44 3.10 23.95
C ASP A 390 1.26 3.78 25.34
N GLU A 391 0.78 3.06 26.35
CA GLU A 391 0.69 3.51 27.76
C GLU A 391 2.07 3.80 28.38
N VAL A 392 3.04 2.90 28.18
CA VAL A 392 4.43 3.09 28.64
C VAL A 392 5.08 4.28 27.91
N GLN A 393 4.79 4.47 26.61
CA GLN A 393 5.31 5.60 25.85
C GLN A 393 4.79 6.94 26.37
N SER A 394 3.51 7.04 26.75
CA SER A 394 2.94 8.24 27.40
C SER A 394 3.65 8.52 28.73
N SER A 395 3.84 7.48 29.54
CA SER A 395 4.55 7.59 30.84
C SER A 395 5.99 8.09 30.67
N ILE A 396 6.68 7.67 29.60
CA ILE A 396 8.03 8.15 29.26
C ILE A 396 8.00 9.61 28.80
N THR A 397 7.02 10.04 28.01
CA THR A 397 6.92 11.45 27.59
C THR A 397 6.65 12.37 28.78
N ASP A 398 5.79 11.98 29.71
CA ASP A 398 5.47 12.76 30.91
C ASP A 398 6.71 12.93 31.80
N LEU A 399 7.43 11.83 32.09
CA LEU A 399 8.70 11.86 32.82
C LEU A 399 9.78 12.68 32.10
N THR A 400 9.79 12.71 30.76
CA THR A 400 10.74 13.52 29.97
C THR A 400 10.46 15.02 30.10
N VAL A 401 9.19 15.43 30.16
CA VAL A 401 8.81 16.83 30.44
C VAL A 401 9.22 17.21 31.86
N ASP A 402 8.95 16.33 32.83
CA ASP A 402 9.26 16.53 34.24
C ASP A 402 10.77 16.66 34.51
N LEU A 403 11.60 15.87 33.81
CA LEU A 403 13.06 15.99 33.81
C LEU A 403 13.54 17.33 33.23
N LYS A 404 13.00 17.79 32.09
CA LYS A 404 13.35 19.10 31.51
C LYS A 404 12.97 20.27 32.41
N SER A 405 11.85 20.16 33.13
CA SER A 405 11.48 21.14 34.17
C SER A 405 12.56 21.20 35.26
N LYS A 406 12.96 20.05 35.80
CA LYS A 406 14.00 19.94 36.84
C LYS A 406 15.37 20.44 36.37
N GLU A 407 15.75 20.15 35.14
CA GLU A 407 16.97 20.67 34.49
C GLU A 407 16.96 22.21 34.42
N SER A 408 15.85 22.81 34.00
CA SER A 408 15.71 24.29 33.97
C SER A 408 15.76 24.92 35.37
N HIS A 409 15.21 24.24 36.40
CA HIS A 409 15.32 24.68 37.79
C HIS A 409 16.75 24.59 38.32
N LEU A 410 17.49 23.52 37.98
CA LEU A 410 18.90 23.37 38.36
C LEU A 410 19.77 24.47 37.75
N SER A 411 19.60 24.79 36.45
CA SER A 411 20.31 25.91 35.81
C SER A 411 19.96 27.27 36.45
N SER A 412 18.71 27.47 36.89
CA SER A 412 18.31 28.66 37.66
C SER A 412 18.97 28.75 39.04
N ILE A 413 19.18 27.61 39.71
CA ILE A 413 19.88 27.54 41.01
C ILE A 413 21.38 27.77 40.81
N GLU A 414 22.00 27.14 39.81
CA GLU A 414 23.41 27.30 39.45
C GLU A 414 23.75 28.78 39.20
N LYS A 415 22.94 29.48 38.40
CA LYS A 415 23.11 30.92 38.16
C LYS A 415 23.07 31.73 39.47
N LYS A 416 22.13 31.44 40.38
CA LYS A 416 22.02 32.14 41.68
C LYS A 416 23.22 31.87 42.59
N ILE A 417 23.77 30.65 42.57
CA ILE A 417 25.00 30.31 43.30
C ILE A 417 26.19 31.10 42.74
N GLN A 418 26.32 31.16 41.41
CA GLN A 418 27.38 31.92 40.74
C GLN A 418 27.30 33.44 41.02
N GLU A 419 26.09 33.99 41.04
CA GLU A 419 25.82 35.39 41.37
C GLU A 419 26.16 35.68 42.85
N SER A 420 25.72 34.81 43.77
CA SER A 420 26.04 34.91 45.21
C SER A 420 27.55 34.78 45.51
N LEU A 421 28.27 33.93 44.76
CA LEU A 421 29.72 33.77 44.88
C LEU A 421 30.46 35.06 44.49
N LYS A 422 30.01 35.71 43.41
CA LYS A 422 30.58 36.96 42.92
C LYS A 422 30.34 38.13 43.89
N ASP A 423 29.14 38.20 44.47
CA ASP A 423 28.83 39.18 45.52
C ASP A 423 29.74 38.96 46.73
N MET A 424 29.90 37.71 47.18
CA MET A 424 30.79 37.35 48.30
C MET A 424 32.24 37.77 48.05
N GLN A 425 32.80 37.48 46.87
CA GLN A 425 34.13 37.94 46.46
C GLN A 425 34.25 39.47 46.49
N SER A 426 33.22 40.19 46.04
CA SER A 426 33.21 41.67 46.09
C SER A 426 33.18 42.22 47.53
N THR A 427 32.54 41.52 48.47
CA THR A 427 32.55 41.90 49.89
C THR A 427 33.89 41.57 50.57
N GLU A 428 34.56 40.49 50.17
CA GLU A 428 35.90 40.14 50.65
C GLU A 428 36.93 41.19 50.20
N GLU A 429 36.89 41.61 48.93
CA GLU A 429 37.68 42.75 48.44
C GLU A 429 37.43 44.04 49.24
N GLN A 430 36.18 44.32 49.63
CA GLN A 430 35.84 45.49 50.44
C GLN A 430 36.37 45.38 51.87
N GLN A 431 36.32 44.19 52.49
CA GLN A 431 36.91 43.96 53.81
C GLN A 431 38.43 44.11 53.80
N VAL A 432 39.13 43.63 52.77
CA VAL A 432 40.58 43.81 52.60
C VAL A 432 40.93 45.30 52.50
N LYS A 433 40.17 46.08 51.71
CA LYS A 433 40.36 47.53 51.57
C LYS A 433 40.10 48.27 52.90
N LEU A 434 39.01 47.96 53.60
CA LEU A 434 38.70 48.52 54.92
C LEU A 434 39.79 48.20 55.96
N LYS A 435 40.30 46.97 55.98
CA LYS A 435 41.36 46.54 56.90
C LYS A 435 42.67 47.27 56.66
N ALA A 436 43.02 47.57 55.41
CA ALA A 436 44.18 48.40 55.07
C ALA A 436 44.03 49.83 55.60
N SER A 437 42.92 50.51 55.29
CA SER A 437 42.70 51.90 55.76
C SER A 437 42.54 52.01 57.28
N LEU A 438 42.10 50.96 57.96
CA LEU A 438 42.05 50.94 59.43
C LEU A 438 43.44 50.84 60.05
N MET A 439 44.35 50.06 59.43
CA MET A 439 45.77 49.98 59.82
C MET A 439 46.52 51.30 59.58
N GLU A 440 46.25 52.00 58.48
CA GLU A 440 46.76 53.36 58.23
C GLU A 440 46.27 54.34 59.31
N HIS A 441 45.00 54.22 59.73
CA HIS A 441 44.43 55.06 60.78
C HIS A 441 45.01 54.78 62.17
N GLU A 442 45.29 53.51 62.47
CA GLU A 442 45.92 53.04 63.72
C GLU A 442 47.35 53.59 63.84
N GLN A 443 48.17 53.44 62.80
CA GLN A 443 49.52 54.05 62.74
C GLN A 443 49.46 55.58 62.85
N GLY A 444 48.45 56.22 62.23
CA GLY A 444 48.22 57.66 62.34
C GLY A 444 47.78 58.14 63.72
N LEU A 445 47.14 57.28 64.52
CA LEU A 445 46.82 57.55 65.93
C LEU A 445 48.05 57.37 66.82
N GLU A 446 48.82 56.30 66.63
CA GLU A 446 50.07 56.04 67.37
C GLU A 446 51.10 57.18 67.17
N LEU A 447 51.13 57.79 65.98
CA LEU A 447 51.94 58.98 65.69
C LEU A 447 51.44 60.22 66.46
N ARG A 448 50.12 60.44 66.50
CA ARG A 448 49.49 61.57 67.22
C ARG A 448 49.61 61.43 68.73
N GLU A 449 49.59 60.22 69.27
CA GLU A 449 49.83 59.96 70.68
C GLU A 449 51.25 60.39 71.08
N LYS A 450 52.25 60.06 70.24
CA LYS A 450 53.64 60.52 70.43
C LYS A 450 53.77 62.04 70.29
N GLU A 451 53.04 62.68 69.38
CA GLU A 451 52.95 64.16 69.31
C GLU A 451 52.28 64.78 70.54
N LEU A 452 51.28 64.12 71.14
CA LEU A 452 50.59 64.59 72.34
C LEU A 452 51.46 64.47 73.58
N ILE A 453 52.16 63.34 73.77
CA ILE A 453 53.14 63.16 74.86
C ILE A 453 54.23 64.25 74.76
N ALA A 454 54.80 64.47 73.58
CA ALA A 454 55.81 65.53 73.37
C ALA A 454 55.26 66.97 73.49
N ARG A 455 53.93 67.15 73.46
CA ARG A 455 53.26 68.42 73.83
C ARG A 455 53.01 68.51 75.32
N GLU A 456 52.64 67.42 75.98
CA GLU A 456 52.41 67.36 77.43
C GLU A 456 53.71 67.58 78.21
N GLU A 457 54.83 67.01 77.75
CA GLU A 457 56.17 67.35 78.26
C GLU A 457 56.49 68.85 78.13
N LYS A 458 56.17 69.46 76.98
CA LYS A 458 56.35 70.91 76.76
C LYS A 458 55.39 71.78 77.59
N VAL A 459 54.17 71.31 77.83
CA VAL A 459 53.22 71.98 78.73
C VAL A 459 53.73 71.90 80.15
N ASN A 460 54.19 70.74 80.64
CA ASN A 460 54.83 70.61 81.96
C ASN A 460 56.10 71.48 82.09
N GLU A 461 56.90 71.59 81.03
CA GLU A 461 58.08 72.49 81.01
C GLU A 461 57.69 73.98 80.95
N GLN A 462 56.50 74.33 80.43
CA GLN A 462 55.92 75.67 80.56
C GLN A 462 55.29 75.88 81.94
N ASP A 463 54.61 74.90 82.51
CA ASP A 463 53.98 74.99 83.83
C ASP A 463 55.01 75.11 84.95
N GLN A 464 56.19 74.49 84.83
CA GLN A 464 57.32 74.79 85.73
C GLN A 464 57.81 76.24 85.61
N LYS A 465 57.85 76.81 84.40
CA LYS A 465 58.23 78.23 84.19
C LYS A 465 57.14 79.17 84.68
N VAL A 466 55.87 78.78 84.57
CA VAL A 466 54.71 79.51 85.10
C VAL A 466 54.66 79.40 86.63
N GLN A 467 54.98 78.26 87.23
CA GLN A 467 55.13 78.11 88.69
C GLN A 467 56.23 79.03 89.25
N LEU A 468 57.41 79.04 88.63
CA LEU A 468 58.49 79.97 88.99
C LEU A 468 58.05 81.44 88.82
N ALA A 469 57.37 81.77 87.72
CA ALA A 469 56.81 83.10 87.51
C ALA A 469 55.67 83.44 88.50
N ILE A 470 54.94 82.45 89.02
CA ILE A 470 53.93 82.60 90.07
C ILE A 470 54.59 82.79 91.44
N GLU A 471 55.72 82.16 91.74
CA GLU A 471 56.51 82.45 92.96
C GLU A 471 57.18 83.83 92.92
N GLU A 472 57.57 84.31 91.74
CA GLU A 472 58.01 85.70 91.55
C GLU A 472 56.83 86.68 91.63
N LEU A 473 55.71 86.38 90.98
CA LEU A 473 54.50 87.21 91.06
C LEU A 473 53.89 87.21 92.46
N ALA A 474 53.95 86.12 93.23
CA ALA A 474 53.47 86.09 94.61
C ALA A 474 54.21 87.10 95.50
N LYS A 475 55.54 87.23 95.32
CA LYS A 475 56.35 88.26 96.00
C LYS A 475 55.95 89.67 95.58
N TRP A 476 55.54 89.87 94.33
CA TRP A 476 54.97 91.15 93.87
C TRP A 476 53.53 91.37 94.36
N VAL A 477 52.72 90.33 94.48
CA VAL A 477 51.31 90.39 94.92
C VAL A 477 51.24 90.74 96.41
N GLU A 478 52.09 90.18 97.27
CA GLU A 478 52.23 90.61 98.68
C GLU A 478 52.53 92.13 98.77
N ASP A 479 53.34 92.66 97.85
CA ASP A 479 53.73 94.08 97.74
C ASP A 479 52.66 94.97 97.03
N TYR A 480 51.63 94.37 96.41
CA TYR A 480 50.58 95.04 95.64
C TYR A 480 49.15 94.89 96.22
N GLU A 481 48.86 93.87 97.03
CA GLU A 481 47.57 93.72 97.73
C GLU A 481 47.37 94.81 98.80
N VAL A 482 48.46 95.40 99.29
CA VAL A 482 48.47 96.64 100.08
C VAL A 482 47.93 97.85 99.29
N LYS A 483 47.90 97.80 97.94
CA LYS A 483 47.68 98.95 97.04
C LYS A 483 46.40 98.93 96.17
N ALA A 484 45.70 97.81 96.01
CA ALA A 484 44.73 97.67 94.90
C ALA A 484 43.31 97.17 95.28
N LYS A 485 42.67 97.75 96.31
CA LYS A 485 41.22 97.56 96.54
C LYS A 485 40.35 98.49 95.68
N GLN A 486 40.05 98.16 94.41
CA GLN A 486 38.91 98.77 93.68
C GLN A 486 38.50 98.10 92.33
N LEU A 487 37.17 98.03 92.12
CA LEU A 487 36.40 98.01 90.85
C LEU A 487 36.26 96.72 89.99
N VAL A 488 35.24 96.75 89.12
CA VAL A 488 34.53 95.64 88.42
C VAL A 488 33.84 96.16 87.13
N ALA A 489 33.84 95.44 85.97
CA ALA A 489 32.78 95.47 84.91
C ALA A 489 33.05 94.75 83.53
N LEU A 490 32.09 93.91 83.07
CA LEU A 490 31.39 93.85 81.73
C LEU A 490 32.02 93.50 80.32
N THR A 491 31.75 92.27 79.79
CA THR A 491 31.08 91.89 78.47
C THR A 491 31.73 92.19 77.03
N PRO A 492 31.07 92.01 75.83
CA PRO A 492 31.06 90.79 74.92
C PRO A 492 31.29 90.98 73.33
N LEU A 493 30.96 89.97 72.46
CA LEU A 493 30.76 89.93 70.93
C LEU A 493 31.95 89.52 69.98
N ASP A 494 31.90 89.08 68.67
CA ASP A 494 30.88 88.56 67.67
C ASP A 494 31.42 87.87 66.34
N MET A 495 30.57 87.09 65.58
CA MET A 495 30.45 86.83 64.07
C MET A 495 31.62 86.32 63.13
N ASP A 496 31.52 85.77 61.87
CA ASP A 496 30.44 85.23 60.93
C ASP A 496 30.89 84.09 59.90
N ARG A 497 31.53 84.36 58.72
CA ARG A 497 31.56 83.47 57.48
C ARG A 497 32.75 83.69 56.48
N PRO A 498 32.84 83.21 55.18
CA PRO A 498 32.00 82.37 54.25
C PRO A 498 32.78 81.14 53.63
N THR A 499 32.66 80.46 52.45
CA THR A 499 31.91 80.37 51.12
C THR A 499 32.24 78.97 50.46
N GLY A 500 31.78 78.40 49.32
CA GLY A 500 30.71 78.60 48.29
C GLY A 500 31.02 78.03 46.85
N ASN A 501 30.01 77.65 46.03
CA ASN A 501 29.98 77.42 44.52
C ASN A 501 30.58 76.11 43.87
N SER A 502 30.20 75.57 42.68
CA SER A 502 29.03 75.74 41.73
C SER A 502 28.93 74.70 40.55
N ARG A 503 27.69 74.27 40.14
CA ARG A 503 27.16 74.01 38.73
C ARG A 503 27.69 72.79 37.88
N LYS A 504 27.04 72.21 36.83
CA LYS A 504 25.72 72.38 36.09
C LYS A 504 25.28 71.14 35.20
N ARG A 505 23.93 70.96 35.07
CA ARG A 505 22.99 70.36 34.04
C ARG A 505 23.50 70.02 32.60
N GLY A 506 22.93 69.09 31.77
CA GLY A 506 21.79 68.11 31.87
C GLY A 506 20.66 68.18 30.77
N ARG A 507 20.01 67.03 30.39
CA ARG A 507 18.90 66.79 29.37
C ARG A 507 19.31 66.82 27.86
N TYR A 508 18.60 66.29 26.83
CA TYR A 508 17.18 65.94 26.48
C TYR A 508 17.12 64.73 25.45
N ASP A 509 16.04 64.41 24.68
CA ASP A 509 14.76 63.64 24.90
C ASP A 509 13.91 63.56 23.55
N GLY A 510 13.15 62.48 23.18
CA GLY A 510 12.14 62.47 22.04
C GLY A 510 11.74 61.13 21.30
N GLU A 511 10.54 61.01 20.68
CA GLU A 511 9.90 59.75 20.14
C GLU A 511 9.04 59.83 18.81
N SER A 512 8.62 58.66 18.25
CA SER A 512 7.27 58.29 17.66
C SER A 512 6.94 58.02 16.13
N LEU A 513 6.49 56.76 15.83
CA LEU A 513 5.24 56.25 15.13
C LEU A 513 4.98 56.09 13.57
N SER A 514 4.14 55.07 13.21
CA SER A 514 3.33 54.74 11.97
C SER A 514 4.05 54.18 10.68
N GLN A 515 3.66 53.14 9.87
CA GLN A 515 2.43 52.55 9.19
C GLN A 515 2.22 53.04 7.72
N SER A 516 1.71 52.34 6.66
CA SER A 516 1.23 50.97 6.26
C SER A 516 1.04 50.92 4.67
N LEU A 517 0.43 50.01 3.85
CA LEU A 517 -0.40 48.76 3.89
C LEU A 517 -0.52 48.04 2.47
N ASP A 518 -0.78 46.69 2.43
CA ASP A 518 -1.48 45.75 1.47
C ASP A 518 -1.57 45.74 -0.11
N HIS A 519 -1.24 44.53 -0.67
CA HIS A 519 -1.99 43.59 -1.58
C HIS A 519 -2.44 43.84 -3.07
N VAL A 520 -2.39 42.77 -3.92
CA VAL A 520 -3.33 42.29 -5.00
C VAL A 520 -2.65 41.54 -6.20
N LEU A 521 -3.34 40.54 -6.78
CA LEU A 521 -2.96 39.66 -7.92
C LEU A 521 -4.17 39.50 -8.89
N THR A 522 -3.96 39.22 -10.19
CA THR A 522 -5.06 38.87 -11.14
C THR A 522 -4.61 37.93 -12.28
N SER A 523 -5.53 37.07 -12.75
CA SER A 523 -5.35 35.98 -13.73
C SER A 523 -5.83 36.33 -15.16
N CYS A 524 -5.57 35.48 -16.16
CA CYS A 524 -6.26 35.54 -17.46
C CYS A 524 -6.33 34.19 -18.23
N THR A 525 -7.24 34.12 -19.22
CA THR A 525 -7.89 32.89 -19.77
C THR A 525 -8.41 33.16 -21.21
N THR A 526 -8.61 32.24 -22.16
CA THR A 526 -8.41 30.77 -22.31
C THR A 526 -8.51 30.40 -23.83
N GLY A 527 -8.23 29.15 -24.22
CA GLY A 527 -8.53 28.62 -25.58
C GLY A 527 -8.98 27.15 -25.53
N GLN A 528 -9.92 26.74 -26.40
CA GLN A 528 -10.64 25.46 -26.27
C GLN A 528 -10.85 24.75 -27.62
N GLU A 529 -10.53 23.46 -27.69
CA GLU A 529 -10.88 22.58 -28.82
C GLU A 529 -12.22 21.85 -28.56
N SER A 530 -12.82 21.29 -29.61
CA SER A 530 -14.11 20.59 -29.51
C SER A 530 -13.99 19.22 -28.85
N ASN A 531 -14.63 19.07 -27.69
CA ASN A 531 -14.66 17.84 -26.89
C ASN A 531 -15.94 17.01 -27.11
N TYR A 532 -15.89 15.72 -26.80
CA TYR A 532 -17.03 14.81 -26.80
C TYR A 532 -18.01 15.14 -25.67
N ASN A 533 -19.31 15.23 -25.99
CA ASN A 533 -20.33 15.57 -25.00
C ASN A 533 -20.90 14.33 -24.28
N PHE A 534 -20.35 14.05 -23.09
CA PHE A 534 -20.79 12.96 -22.22
C PHE A 534 -22.20 13.13 -21.62
N GLU A 535 -22.78 14.34 -21.63
CA GLU A 535 -24.18 14.53 -21.18
C GLU A 535 -25.19 13.78 -22.06
N ASN A 536 -24.83 13.48 -23.31
CA ASN A 536 -25.61 12.63 -24.21
C ASN A 536 -25.75 11.17 -23.73
N LEU A 537 -24.92 10.73 -22.76
CA LEU A 537 -25.04 9.44 -22.09
C LEU A 537 -26.01 9.47 -20.90
N ARG A 538 -26.48 10.67 -20.53
CA ARG A 538 -27.36 10.99 -19.38
C ARG A 538 -28.70 11.57 -19.83
N SER A 539 -29.00 11.55 -21.12
CA SER A 539 -30.25 12.09 -21.64
C SER A 539 -31.46 11.27 -21.16
N PRO A 540 -32.64 11.88 -21.00
CA PRO A 540 -33.84 11.24 -20.44
C PRO A 540 -34.21 9.86 -21.03
N ASP A 541 -33.89 9.61 -22.30
CA ASP A 541 -34.17 8.34 -23.01
C ASP A 541 -33.24 7.17 -22.64
N LYS A 542 -32.11 7.41 -21.95
CA LYS A 542 -31.16 6.36 -21.56
C LYS A 542 -31.62 5.59 -20.31
N PHE A 543 -32.33 6.28 -19.41
CA PHE A 543 -32.77 5.73 -18.13
C PHE A 543 -33.93 4.75 -18.30
N LYS A 544 -33.85 3.61 -17.60
CA LYS A 544 -34.92 2.61 -17.50
C LYS A 544 -34.98 2.06 -16.07
N THR A 545 -36.16 1.64 -15.64
CA THR A 545 -36.35 1.00 -14.33
C THR A 545 -35.50 -0.27 -14.18
N ASP A 546 -35.18 -0.59 -12.93
CA ASP A 546 -34.28 -1.66 -12.48
C ASP A 546 -32.81 -1.60 -12.96
N GLN A 547 -32.43 -0.65 -13.83
CA GLN A 547 -31.01 -0.36 -14.13
C GLN A 547 -30.25 0.11 -12.88
N ILE A 548 -28.97 -0.23 -12.81
CA ILE A 548 -28.03 0.33 -11.81
C ILE A 548 -27.14 1.37 -12.49
N TRP A 549 -26.94 2.48 -11.81
CA TRP A 549 -26.14 3.62 -12.27
C TRP A 549 -25.19 4.09 -11.17
N ALA A 550 -24.05 4.64 -11.59
CA ALA A 550 -23.18 5.43 -10.74
C ALA A 550 -23.70 6.87 -10.68
N VAL A 551 -23.65 7.47 -9.48
CA VAL A 551 -24.07 8.87 -9.24
C VAL A 551 -22.95 9.65 -8.57
N TYR A 552 -22.85 10.92 -8.94
CA TYR A 552 -21.97 11.90 -8.32
C TYR A 552 -22.47 12.23 -6.91
N SER A 553 -21.54 12.60 -6.02
CA SER A 553 -21.82 12.69 -4.59
C SER A 553 -20.82 13.60 -3.86
N ASP A 554 -21.32 14.60 -3.14
CA ASP A 554 -20.49 15.57 -2.43
C ASP A 554 -19.64 14.92 -1.33
N SER A 555 -20.17 13.88 -0.65
CA SER A 555 -19.41 13.11 0.35
C SER A 555 -18.24 12.32 -0.23
N ASP A 556 -18.18 12.19 -1.55
CA ASP A 556 -17.20 11.41 -2.30
C ASP A 556 -16.34 12.34 -3.19
N LYS A 557 -16.22 13.62 -2.80
CA LYS A 557 -15.46 14.68 -3.52
C LYS A 557 -15.96 14.89 -4.95
N GLY A 558 -17.26 14.71 -5.17
CA GLY A 558 -17.86 14.80 -6.51
C GLY A 558 -17.54 13.62 -7.43
N MET A 559 -16.91 12.54 -6.94
CA MET A 559 -16.60 11.36 -7.76
C MET A 559 -17.80 10.40 -7.85
N PRO A 560 -17.94 9.62 -8.95
CA PRO A 560 -19.10 8.76 -9.19
C PRO A 560 -19.01 7.41 -8.44
N ARG A 561 -18.87 7.49 -7.11
CA ARG A 561 -18.55 6.34 -6.23
C ARG A 561 -19.78 5.64 -5.61
N LYS A 562 -20.96 6.24 -5.69
CA LYS A 562 -22.21 5.65 -5.19
C LYS A 562 -22.98 4.98 -6.33
N TYR A 563 -23.53 3.80 -6.05
CA TYR A 563 -24.39 3.08 -6.98
C TYR A 563 -25.85 3.12 -6.52
N VAL A 564 -26.77 3.34 -7.45
CA VAL A 564 -28.21 3.39 -7.18
C VAL A 564 -28.97 2.55 -8.21
N GLN A 565 -30.06 1.89 -7.79
CA GLN A 565 -30.98 1.23 -8.71
C GLN A 565 -32.18 2.13 -8.98
N ILE A 566 -32.51 2.37 -10.25
CA ILE A 566 -33.70 3.13 -10.65
C ILE A 566 -34.96 2.32 -10.32
N LYS A 567 -35.89 2.91 -9.56
CA LYS A 567 -37.15 2.29 -9.14
C LYS A 567 -38.38 2.86 -9.85
N LYS A 568 -38.38 4.15 -10.17
CA LYS A 568 -39.44 4.82 -10.91
C LYS A 568 -38.84 6.02 -11.65
N ILE A 569 -39.39 6.35 -12.81
CA ILE A 569 -39.07 7.59 -13.54
C ILE A 569 -40.39 8.33 -13.69
N ASP A 570 -40.45 9.57 -13.20
CA ASP A 570 -41.57 10.48 -13.43
C ASP A 570 -41.18 11.44 -14.55
N THR A 571 -42.08 11.64 -15.51
CA THR A 571 -41.82 12.42 -16.75
C THR A 571 -42.57 13.77 -16.76
N SER A 572 -43.41 14.02 -15.76
CA SER A 572 -44.22 15.24 -15.65
C SER A 572 -44.67 15.42 -14.18
N PRO A 573 -44.73 16.66 -13.64
CA PRO A 573 -44.39 17.94 -14.28
C PRO A 573 -42.89 18.12 -14.54
N GLU A 574 -42.04 17.43 -13.76
CA GLU A 574 -40.59 17.47 -13.82
C GLU A 574 -40.03 16.06 -14.09
N PHE A 575 -38.87 15.96 -14.75
CA PHE A 575 -38.22 14.67 -15.02
C PHE A 575 -37.42 14.19 -13.81
N ASN A 576 -38.07 13.45 -12.92
CA ASN A 576 -37.54 13.03 -11.63
C ASN A 576 -37.29 11.51 -11.56
N ILE A 577 -36.08 11.10 -11.16
CA ILE A 577 -35.69 9.69 -11.09
C ILE A 577 -35.69 9.24 -9.63
N HIS A 578 -36.60 8.33 -9.27
CA HIS A 578 -36.65 7.72 -7.94
C HIS A 578 -35.72 6.51 -7.92
N VAL A 579 -34.80 6.48 -6.95
CA VAL A 579 -33.75 5.47 -6.85
C VAL A 579 -33.67 4.85 -5.46
N ALA A 580 -33.07 3.67 -5.38
CA ALA A 580 -32.69 3.03 -4.12
C ALA A 580 -31.18 2.79 -4.10
N LEU A 581 -30.49 3.32 -3.09
CA LEU A 581 -29.04 3.22 -2.92
C LEU A 581 -28.59 1.76 -2.76
N LEU A 582 -27.48 1.38 -3.39
CA LEU A 582 -26.75 0.15 -3.11
C LEU A 582 -25.70 0.42 -2.04
N VAL A 583 -25.57 -0.49 -1.07
CA VAL A 583 -24.57 -0.43 0.00
C VAL A 583 -23.78 -1.74 0.05
N LEU A 584 -22.50 -1.65 0.39
CA LEU A 584 -21.59 -2.80 0.35
C LEU A 584 -22.06 -3.95 1.28
N TYR A 585 -21.94 -5.18 0.81
CA TYR A 585 -22.39 -6.39 1.51
C TYR A 585 -21.17 -7.22 1.94
N ARG A 586 -20.94 -7.27 3.26
CA ARG A 586 -19.70 -7.76 3.90
C ARG A 586 -18.49 -6.93 3.44
N PRO A 587 -18.33 -5.69 3.93
CA PRO A 587 -17.09 -4.94 3.73
C PRO A 587 -15.88 -5.75 4.22
N PRO A 588 -14.68 -5.54 3.65
CA PRO A 588 -13.45 -6.08 4.23
C PRO A 588 -13.30 -5.67 5.71
N PRO A 589 -12.74 -6.53 6.58
CA PRO A 589 -12.55 -6.20 8.00
C PRO A 589 -11.51 -5.07 8.18
N ASN A 590 -10.56 -4.97 7.26
CA ASN A 590 -9.62 -3.87 7.19
C ASN A 590 -10.32 -2.64 6.62
N LEU A 591 -10.58 -1.64 7.45
CA LEU A 591 -11.12 -0.34 7.03
C LEU A 591 -10.15 0.32 6.03
N THR A 592 -10.51 0.30 4.75
CA THR A 592 -9.83 1.11 3.73
C THR A 592 -10.10 2.59 4.01
N THR A 593 -9.06 3.41 3.95
CA THR A 593 -9.15 4.88 4.08
C THR A 593 -9.92 5.54 2.94
N HIS A 594 -10.23 4.79 1.88
CA HIS A 594 -10.92 5.26 0.67
C HIS A 594 -12.22 4.46 0.42
N PRO A 595 -13.24 5.07 -0.24
CA PRO A 595 -14.47 4.38 -0.62
C PRO A 595 -14.23 3.21 -1.57
N VAL A 596 -14.99 2.13 -1.38
CA VAL A 596 -14.88 0.87 -2.15
C VAL A 596 -16.00 0.76 -3.17
N CYS A 597 -15.62 0.78 -4.45
CA CYS A 597 -16.55 0.78 -5.59
C CYS A 597 -16.63 -0.56 -6.32
N CYS A 598 -15.88 -1.57 -5.90
CA CYS A 598 -15.92 -2.91 -6.52
C CYS A 598 -16.22 -3.99 -5.48
N GLY A 599 -16.92 -5.04 -5.89
CA GLY A 599 -17.32 -6.16 -5.04
C GLY A 599 -18.83 -6.34 -4.94
N ARG A 600 -19.27 -6.81 -3.77
CA ARG A 600 -20.65 -7.25 -3.50
C ARG A 600 -21.46 -6.15 -2.84
N PHE A 601 -22.64 -5.88 -3.37
CA PHE A 601 -23.58 -4.87 -2.89
C PHE A 601 -24.94 -5.48 -2.57
N LYS A 602 -25.65 -4.90 -1.60
CA LYS A 602 -27.07 -5.13 -1.32
C LYS A 602 -27.85 -3.84 -1.56
N LEU A 603 -29.10 -3.94 -1.98
CA LEU A 603 -30.00 -2.79 -2.05
C LEU A 603 -30.36 -2.33 -0.62
N LYS A 604 -30.29 -1.03 -0.35
CA LYS A 604 -30.76 -0.41 0.90
C LYS A 604 -32.29 -0.49 0.95
N ILE A 605 -32.83 -1.08 2.01
CA ILE A 605 -34.28 -1.10 2.27
C ILE A 605 -34.64 0.24 2.91
N GLY A 606 -35.61 0.96 2.34
CA GLY A 606 -36.04 2.28 2.83
C GLY A 606 -36.91 3.02 1.81
N LYS A 607 -37.18 4.30 2.09
CA LYS A 607 -37.81 5.22 1.12
C LYS A 607 -36.86 5.44 -0.06
N ALA A 608 -37.41 5.55 -1.27
CA ALA A 608 -36.63 5.96 -2.44
C ALA A 608 -36.13 7.40 -2.29
N GLU A 609 -34.90 7.63 -2.75
CA GLU A 609 -34.27 8.94 -2.88
C GLU A 609 -34.60 9.48 -4.30
N VAL A 610 -34.77 10.78 -4.49
CA VAL A 610 -35.09 11.39 -5.80
C VAL A 610 -33.87 12.14 -6.31
N LEU A 611 -33.48 11.89 -7.56
CA LEU A 611 -32.33 12.49 -8.21
C LEU A 611 -32.71 13.05 -9.60
N GLU A 612 -32.09 14.16 -9.96
CA GLU A 612 -32.08 14.71 -11.32
C GLU A 612 -31.14 13.90 -12.24
N PRO A 613 -31.38 13.88 -13.58
CA PRO A 613 -30.45 13.34 -14.57
C PRO A 613 -29.00 13.86 -14.45
N SER A 614 -28.84 15.12 -14.03
CA SER A 614 -27.56 15.80 -13.78
C SER A 614 -26.64 15.06 -12.79
N SER A 615 -27.24 14.32 -11.86
CA SER A 615 -26.55 13.58 -10.79
C SER A 615 -25.97 12.24 -11.23
N PHE A 616 -26.37 11.71 -12.40
CA PHE A 616 -25.97 10.39 -12.88
C PHE A 616 -24.67 10.47 -13.69
N SER A 617 -23.73 9.57 -13.44
CA SER A 617 -22.50 9.49 -14.23
C SER A 617 -22.65 8.55 -15.41
N HIS A 618 -22.96 7.27 -15.16
CA HIS A 618 -23.05 6.24 -16.19
C HIS A 618 -23.84 5.03 -15.67
N LYS A 619 -24.38 4.23 -16.60
CA LYS A 619 -24.99 2.93 -16.29
C LYS A 619 -23.87 1.94 -15.96
N VAL A 620 -23.98 1.26 -14.82
CA VAL A 620 -22.98 0.30 -14.33
C VAL A 620 -23.32 -1.11 -14.81
N ASN A 621 -22.31 -1.90 -15.17
CA ASN A 621 -22.47 -3.30 -15.59
C ASN A 621 -22.61 -4.25 -14.38
N ALA A 622 -23.64 -4.04 -13.56
CA ALA A 622 -23.87 -4.77 -12.31
C ALA A 622 -24.53 -6.14 -12.53
N VAL A 623 -23.84 -7.23 -12.15
CA VAL A 623 -24.35 -8.61 -12.25
C VAL A 623 -25.23 -8.93 -11.03
N LYS A 624 -26.48 -9.35 -11.25
CA LYS A 624 -27.41 -9.69 -10.15
C LYS A 624 -27.13 -11.10 -9.60
N SER A 625 -26.56 -11.20 -8.40
CA SER A 625 -26.20 -12.50 -7.80
C SER A 625 -27.29 -13.14 -6.92
N SER A 626 -28.25 -12.36 -6.40
CA SER A 626 -29.44 -12.88 -5.69
C SER A 626 -30.49 -11.78 -5.49
N VAL A 627 -31.58 -12.08 -4.76
CA VAL A 627 -32.63 -11.10 -4.44
C VAL A 627 -32.02 -9.89 -3.74
N ASN A 628 -32.17 -8.71 -4.35
CA ASN A 628 -31.60 -7.44 -3.88
C ASN A 628 -30.07 -7.45 -3.64
N ARG A 629 -29.31 -8.33 -4.32
CA ARG A 629 -27.84 -8.32 -4.31
C ARG A 629 -27.25 -8.32 -5.71
N TYR A 630 -26.17 -7.56 -5.84
CA TYR A 630 -25.50 -7.27 -7.10
C TYR A 630 -23.99 -7.28 -6.89
N GLU A 631 -23.26 -7.58 -7.96
CA GLU A 631 -21.80 -7.61 -7.98
C GLU A 631 -21.33 -6.64 -9.06
N VAL A 632 -20.44 -5.72 -8.69
CA VAL A 632 -19.85 -4.73 -9.59
C VAL A 632 -18.35 -4.98 -9.63
N TYR A 633 -17.84 -5.27 -10.82
CA TYR A 633 -16.43 -5.50 -11.08
C TYR A 633 -16.08 -4.84 -12.43
N PRO A 634 -14.84 -4.34 -12.60
CA PRO A 634 -14.35 -3.82 -13.87
C PRO A 634 -14.48 -4.86 -14.99
N GLY A 635 -14.95 -4.43 -16.15
CA GLY A 635 -15.10 -5.26 -17.35
C GLY A 635 -14.20 -4.80 -18.51
N LYS A 636 -13.88 -5.73 -19.42
CA LYS A 636 -13.01 -5.49 -20.59
C LYS A 636 -13.49 -4.31 -21.45
N GLY A 637 -12.58 -3.40 -21.78
CA GLY A 637 -12.83 -2.18 -22.56
C GLY A 637 -13.35 -0.99 -21.75
N GLU A 638 -13.57 -1.14 -20.44
CA GLU A 638 -13.91 -0.02 -19.56
C GLU A 638 -12.65 0.74 -19.14
N VAL A 639 -12.78 2.06 -18.89
CA VAL A 639 -11.73 2.89 -18.30
C VAL A 639 -12.04 3.14 -16.82
N TRP A 640 -11.05 3.00 -15.95
CA TRP A 640 -11.19 3.07 -14.50
C TRP A 640 -10.07 3.91 -13.86
N ALA A 641 -10.38 4.53 -12.72
CA ALA A 641 -9.41 5.12 -11.81
C ALA A 641 -8.92 4.08 -10.79
N LEU A 642 -7.60 3.97 -10.61
CA LEU A 642 -6.94 3.24 -9.53
C LEU A 642 -6.40 4.21 -8.47
N TYR A 643 -6.47 3.88 -7.19
CA TYR A 643 -5.76 4.63 -6.14
C TYR A 643 -4.26 4.26 -6.15
N LYS A 644 -3.36 5.25 -6.31
CA LYS A 644 -1.91 4.99 -6.23
C LYS A 644 -1.50 4.45 -4.85
N ASN A 645 -1.95 5.13 -3.81
CA ASN A 645 -1.53 4.90 -2.42
C ASN A 645 -2.49 3.97 -1.65
N TRP A 646 -3.14 3.02 -2.33
CA TRP A 646 -4.23 2.18 -1.80
C TRP A 646 -3.90 1.39 -0.52
N ASN A 647 -2.63 1.13 -0.27
CA ASN A 647 -2.10 0.36 0.86
C ASN A 647 -1.66 1.23 2.06
N THR A 648 -1.69 2.56 1.93
CA THR A 648 -1.03 3.48 2.85
C THR A 648 -2.03 4.03 3.87
N THR A 649 -1.78 3.79 5.16
CA THR A 649 -2.67 4.19 6.26
C THR A 649 -2.75 5.69 6.54
N CYS A 650 -1.88 6.50 5.91
CA CYS A 650 -1.81 7.95 6.07
C CYS A 650 -2.10 8.66 4.73
N SER A 651 -3.36 8.66 4.28
CA SER A 651 -3.83 9.37 3.08
C SER A 651 -4.69 10.62 3.41
N ALA A 652 -4.54 11.18 4.62
CA ALA A 652 -5.31 12.34 5.09
C ALA A 652 -4.70 13.71 4.72
N GLU A 653 -3.37 13.78 4.51
CA GLU A 653 -2.64 15.05 4.30
C GLU A 653 -2.27 15.30 2.83
N THR A 654 -2.15 14.23 2.03
CA THR A 654 -1.96 14.28 0.57
C THR A 654 -3.27 14.04 -0.17
N GLY A 655 -3.38 14.55 -1.40
CA GLY A 655 -4.57 14.37 -2.22
C GLY A 655 -4.77 12.89 -2.63
N GLU A 656 -6.00 12.53 -3.00
CA GLU A 656 -6.25 11.22 -3.63
C GLU A 656 -5.69 11.22 -5.05
N GLU A 657 -4.44 10.79 -5.21
CA GLU A 657 -3.87 10.58 -6.54
C GLU A 657 -4.40 9.29 -7.17
N HIS A 658 -4.86 9.44 -8.41
CA HIS A 658 -5.33 8.33 -9.24
C HIS A 658 -4.40 8.06 -10.42
N GLU A 659 -4.33 6.79 -10.81
CA GLU A 659 -3.87 6.35 -12.12
C GLU A 659 -5.08 5.94 -12.95
N ILE A 660 -5.04 6.18 -14.27
CA ILE A 660 -6.15 5.86 -15.17
C ILE A 660 -5.75 4.68 -16.05
N VAL A 661 -6.62 3.67 -16.12
CA VAL A 661 -6.33 2.40 -16.80
C VAL A 661 -7.48 1.97 -17.70
N GLU A 662 -7.19 1.31 -18.82
CA GLU A 662 -8.18 0.50 -19.55
C GLU A 662 -8.10 -0.96 -19.08
N ILE A 663 -9.25 -1.60 -18.85
CA ILE A 663 -9.31 -3.04 -18.57
C ILE A 663 -9.12 -3.83 -19.87
N VAL A 664 -7.98 -4.52 -19.99
CA VAL A 664 -7.65 -5.34 -21.17
C VAL A 664 -8.27 -6.73 -21.08
N GLU A 665 -8.34 -7.30 -19.88
CA GLU A 665 -8.93 -8.62 -19.64
C GLU A 665 -9.41 -8.78 -18.19
N THR A 666 -10.31 -9.74 -17.95
CA THR A 666 -10.86 -10.03 -16.62
C THR A 666 -11.09 -11.54 -16.52
N ASN A 667 -10.18 -12.20 -15.81
CA ASN A 667 -10.18 -13.65 -15.63
C ASN A 667 -10.85 -14.01 -14.30
N GLU A 668 -10.90 -15.29 -13.91
CA GLU A 668 -11.55 -15.67 -12.65
C GLU A 668 -10.83 -15.09 -11.42
N GLN A 669 -9.50 -15.07 -11.44
CA GLN A 669 -8.63 -14.76 -10.30
C GLN A 669 -8.09 -13.32 -10.30
N SER A 670 -7.95 -12.68 -11.47
CA SER A 670 -7.35 -11.35 -11.63
C SER A 670 -8.02 -10.51 -12.71
N ILE A 671 -7.62 -9.23 -12.79
CA ILE A 671 -8.08 -8.21 -13.73
C ILE A 671 -6.83 -7.57 -14.34
N GLN A 672 -6.65 -7.69 -15.65
CA GLN A 672 -5.53 -7.06 -16.36
C GLN A 672 -5.93 -5.65 -16.78
N ALA A 673 -5.20 -4.66 -16.28
CA ALA A 673 -5.41 -3.25 -16.54
C ALA A 673 -4.15 -2.64 -17.17
N MET A 674 -4.30 -1.89 -18.26
CA MET A 674 -3.19 -1.21 -18.92
C MET A 674 -3.21 0.29 -18.59
N LEU A 675 -2.07 0.83 -18.19
CA LEU A 675 -1.93 2.24 -17.83
C LEU A 675 -2.13 3.15 -19.05
N LEU A 676 -2.98 4.17 -18.89
CA LEU A 676 -3.17 5.21 -19.89
C LEU A 676 -2.43 6.49 -19.44
N THR A 677 -1.66 7.06 -20.35
CA THR A 677 -0.86 8.28 -20.10
C THR A 677 -1.59 9.53 -20.59
N ALA A 678 -1.60 10.60 -19.78
CA ALA A 678 -2.21 11.87 -20.15
C ALA A 678 -1.40 12.59 -21.24
N GLN A 679 -2.07 13.16 -22.24
CA GLN A 679 -1.42 13.92 -23.30
C GLN A 679 -0.97 15.29 -22.78
N VAL A 680 0.28 15.66 -23.04
CA VAL A 680 0.96 16.86 -22.49
C VAL A 680 0.17 18.16 -22.72
N PHE A 681 -0.58 18.24 -23.82
CA PHE A 681 -1.37 19.42 -24.20
C PHE A 681 -2.87 19.35 -23.84
N ASN A 682 -3.39 18.21 -23.38
CA ASN A 682 -4.80 18.09 -22.99
C ASN A 682 -4.99 17.05 -21.86
N LYS A 683 -5.30 17.53 -20.66
CA LYS A 683 -5.51 16.72 -19.44
C LYS A 683 -6.76 15.81 -19.46
N LEU A 684 -7.55 15.81 -20.53
CA LEU A 684 -8.69 14.91 -20.73
C LEU A 684 -8.47 13.89 -21.86
N LEU A 685 -7.35 13.99 -22.60
CA LEU A 685 -6.94 12.99 -23.58
C LEU A 685 -5.89 12.07 -22.94
N TYR A 686 -6.17 10.78 -22.98
CA TYR A 686 -5.34 9.71 -22.41
C TYR A 686 -5.06 8.66 -23.48
N GLY A 687 -3.88 8.04 -23.47
CA GLY A 687 -3.54 7.04 -24.49
C GLY A 687 -2.43 6.07 -24.12
N ARG A 688 -2.26 5.08 -25.00
CA ARG A 688 -1.23 4.04 -24.94
C ARG A 688 -0.46 3.94 -26.25
N CYS A 689 0.79 3.49 -26.20
CA CYS A 689 1.49 2.94 -27.36
C CYS A 689 1.27 1.42 -27.41
N LEU A 690 1.03 0.83 -28.58
CA LEU A 690 0.87 -0.63 -28.68
C LEU A 690 2.21 -1.42 -28.54
N GLU A 691 3.35 -0.74 -28.59
CA GLU A 691 4.68 -1.38 -28.57
C GLU A 691 5.17 -1.71 -27.15
N SER A 692 4.67 -1.03 -26.10
CA SER A 692 5.13 -1.17 -24.72
C SER A 692 4.34 -2.22 -23.92
N LYS A 693 4.74 -3.49 -24.03
CA LYS A 693 4.22 -4.60 -23.19
C LYS A 693 4.48 -4.44 -21.68
N THR A 694 5.28 -3.46 -21.27
CA THR A 694 5.60 -3.13 -19.87
C THR A 694 4.44 -2.54 -19.08
N ASP A 695 3.41 -2.01 -19.76
CA ASP A 695 2.48 -1.06 -19.14
C ASP A 695 1.16 -1.74 -18.67
N VAL A 696 1.18 -3.08 -18.56
CA VAL A 696 0.07 -3.91 -18.08
C VAL A 696 0.28 -4.32 -16.63
N VAL A 697 -0.68 -3.99 -15.77
CA VAL A 697 -0.76 -4.35 -14.37
C VAL A 697 -1.82 -5.44 -14.19
N ASP A 698 -1.44 -6.60 -13.66
CA ASP A 698 -2.38 -7.64 -13.26
C ASP A 698 -2.80 -7.43 -11.80
N ILE A 699 -4.11 -7.26 -11.56
CA ILE A 699 -4.68 -6.94 -10.25
C ILE A 699 -5.49 -8.14 -9.74
N PRO A 700 -5.07 -8.82 -8.67
CA PRO A 700 -5.83 -9.92 -8.08
C PRO A 700 -7.23 -9.48 -7.63
N LYS A 701 -8.25 -10.34 -7.78
CA LYS A 701 -9.63 -10.01 -7.35
C LYS A 701 -9.81 -9.83 -5.84
N THR A 702 -8.82 -10.22 -5.04
CA THR A 702 -8.71 -9.89 -3.61
C THR A 702 -8.41 -8.40 -3.38
N GLU A 703 -7.88 -7.69 -4.38
CA GLU A 703 -7.42 -6.30 -4.30
C GLU A 703 -8.29 -5.34 -5.14
N VAL A 704 -9.56 -5.69 -5.37
CA VAL A 704 -10.50 -4.82 -6.11
C VAL A 704 -10.81 -3.49 -5.42
N ASN A 705 -10.41 -3.34 -4.15
CA ASN A 705 -10.40 -2.06 -3.44
C ASN A 705 -9.37 -1.06 -3.99
N ARG A 706 -8.44 -1.46 -4.87
CA ARG A 706 -7.61 -0.53 -5.66
C ARG A 706 -8.44 0.33 -6.62
N PHE A 707 -9.60 -0.15 -7.08
CA PHE A 707 -10.45 0.56 -8.03
C PHE A 707 -11.30 1.63 -7.33
N SER A 708 -11.08 2.89 -7.72
CA SER A 708 -11.75 4.07 -7.18
C SER A 708 -13.12 4.32 -7.81
N HIS A 709 -13.23 4.24 -9.14
CA HIS A 709 -14.48 4.36 -9.89
C HIS A 709 -14.25 4.12 -11.40
N GLN A 710 -15.32 3.83 -12.13
CA GLN A 710 -15.33 3.81 -13.59
C GLN A 710 -15.42 5.24 -14.14
N ILE A 711 -14.62 5.55 -15.16
CA ILE A 711 -14.60 6.84 -15.85
C ILE A 711 -15.29 6.67 -17.21
N PRO A 712 -16.36 7.41 -17.51
CA PRO A 712 -16.94 7.43 -18.86
C PRO A 712 -15.90 7.92 -19.86
N ALA A 713 -15.64 7.13 -20.90
CA ALA A 713 -14.58 7.38 -21.86
C ALA A 713 -15.07 7.16 -23.30
N PHE A 714 -14.61 8.01 -24.22
CA PHE A 714 -14.86 7.90 -25.65
C PHE A 714 -13.53 7.65 -26.37
N ARG A 715 -13.34 6.44 -26.90
CA ARG A 715 -12.16 6.12 -27.72
C ARG A 715 -12.26 6.85 -29.07
N ARG A 716 -11.28 7.71 -29.37
CA ARG A 716 -11.22 8.46 -30.64
C ARG A 716 -10.54 7.60 -31.71
N ASP A 717 -11.18 7.51 -32.89
CA ASP A 717 -10.65 6.73 -34.01
C ASP A 717 -9.31 7.27 -34.56
N ARG A 718 -8.52 6.34 -35.12
CA ARG A 718 -7.14 6.52 -35.60
C ARG A 718 -7.03 7.52 -36.76
N ARG A 719 -6.92 8.82 -36.45
CA ARG A 719 -6.35 9.80 -37.41
C ARG A 719 -4.84 9.60 -37.52
N ALA A 720 -4.34 9.44 -38.74
CA ALA A 720 -2.93 9.17 -39.03
C ALA A 720 -2.03 10.41 -38.86
N THR A 721 -1.77 10.79 -37.61
CA THR A 721 -0.66 11.70 -37.26
C THR A 721 0.69 10.97 -37.39
N ARG A 722 1.78 11.71 -37.66
CA ARG A 722 3.13 11.17 -37.98
C ARG A 722 3.88 10.57 -36.77
N SER A 723 3.19 9.97 -35.81
CA SER A 723 3.75 9.65 -34.48
C SER A 723 3.14 8.38 -33.86
N GLY A 724 3.42 7.24 -34.48
CA GLY A 724 3.23 5.91 -33.88
C GLY A 724 1.79 5.38 -33.80
N ASP A 725 1.69 4.08 -33.52
CA ASP A 725 0.43 3.38 -33.36
C ASP A 725 -0.07 3.50 -31.91
N CYS A 726 -0.61 4.69 -31.61
CA CYS A 726 -1.21 5.02 -30.33
C CYS A 726 -2.74 5.11 -30.43
N GLU A 727 -3.43 4.47 -29.48
CA GLU A 727 -4.88 4.64 -29.27
C GLU A 727 -5.13 5.74 -28.22
N TRP A 728 -6.26 6.45 -28.35
CA TRP A 728 -6.60 7.60 -27.51
C TRP A 728 -8.04 7.52 -27.01
N TRP A 729 -8.23 7.80 -25.72
CA TRP A 729 -9.51 7.97 -25.05
C TRP A 729 -9.63 9.42 -24.60
N GLU A 730 -10.77 10.01 -24.92
CA GLU A 730 -11.24 11.23 -24.29
C GLU A 730 -12.05 10.83 -23.05
N LEU A 731 -11.79 11.47 -21.92
CA LEU A 731 -12.43 11.15 -20.64
C LEU A 731 -13.43 12.21 -20.22
N ASP A 732 -14.49 11.80 -19.54
CA ASP A 732 -15.43 12.75 -18.96
C ASP A 732 -14.80 13.53 -17.80
N SER A 733 -14.59 14.82 -18.03
CA SER A 733 -14.19 15.81 -17.04
C SER A 733 -14.90 15.68 -15.68
N LYS A 734 -16.22 15.41 -15.63
CA LYS A 734 -16.97 15.26 -14.37
C LYS A 734 -16.49 14.08 -13.52
N ALA A 735 -15.86 13.07 -14.12
CA ALA A 735 -15.28 11.92 -13.41
C ALA A 735 -13.75 12.05 -13.21
N VAL A 736 -13.14 13.19 -13.53
CA VAL A 736 -11.67 13.39 -13.46
C VAL A 736 -11.28 14.66 -12.66
N LEU A 737 -12.18 15.63 -12.52
CA LEU A 737 -11.82 17.03 -12.23
C LEU A 737 -11.20 17.34 -10.86
N ASP A 738 -11.33 16.51 -9.83
CA ASP A 738 -10.66 16.78 -8.53
C ASP A 738 -9.14 16.50 -8.56
N LEU A 739 -8.60 15.91 -9.64
CA LEU A 739 -7.14 15.81 -9.84
C LEU A 739 -6.46 17.17 -10.12
N ASN A 740 -7.23 18.25 -10.33
CA ASN A 740 -6.70 19.57 -10.71
C ASN A 740 -7.39 20.76 -10.02
N SER A 741 -8.18 20.54 -8.97
CA SER A 741 -8.93 21.59 -8.25
C SER A 741 -8.05 22.57 -7.44
N LYS A 742 -6.75 22.27 -7.27
CA LYS A 742 -5.78 23.16 -6.63
C LYS A 742 -5.00 24.01 -7.65
N LYS A 743 -5.29 25.33 -7.60
CA LYS A 743 -4.49 26.52 -7.94
C LYS A 743 -5.04 27.42 -9.06
N PRO A 744 -4.78 28.75 -9.05
CA PRO A 744 -3.79 29.53 -8.27
C PRO A 744 -3.78 29.34 -6.74
#